data_AF-A0A168CDI7-F1
#
_entry.id   AF-A0A168CDI7-F1
#
_cell.length_a   1.000
_cell.length_b   1.000
_cell.length_c   1.000
_cell.angle_alpha   90.00
_cell.angle_beta   90.00
_cell.angle_gamma   90.00
#
_symmetry.space_group_name_H-M   'P 1'
#
loop_
_entity.id
_entity.type
_entity.pdbx_description
1 polymer ?
#
loop_
_entity_poly.entity_id
_entity_poly.type
_entity_poly.pdbx_seq_one_letter_code
_entity_poly.pdbx_strand_id
1 'polypeptide(L)'
;MPELCLSINAGSSSLKTTIFKLGNPPVQLATATVEGLTAPPVVFKYEHGDDQVKKTIKDEAMGSPEAFRYIVKYLKDDPNLQEVQAEKDLPYFLHRIVHGGKFDREVAIDDDNLHYLEELSDLAPLHNFASLEIIKESRNSVPSAKNVAFFDSVFHQTMPDYIKTYPIDQKIAKSNWLRKYGFHGISYAFITENVAKFLKKPPSSLNIIACHLGSGTSVCAVKNGESLDTTMGLTPLAGLPGATRSGSIDPSLVFHYTSEAGRLSRSSSSGMHVSQAEELLNKKAGWKSLIGTTNFSECATPNPPSDMHRLAFEIVVDRIVGYIGSYYLKLEAQVDALVFAAGIGEKSAYLREKIVEKCLCLGFAVEPEINNKGPGKEVVTDISAHGSGGPRVLICQTDEMYQMAKLYSERRPSLKAQSLVKDGRCGVSATSKLLAVNNYGHLNVSYLPEFLGDRSPTGLTKGSIGDGRTQIKRETSEEGSRPWGKRIKPYGQTPKTGRTRHYEFTIERAISNSDGYIKDSLAINGQIPGPLIEADWGDVIEVTVHNHIKTPEEGTSIHWHGFFMKDSPWFDGIPGVVQCPIAPGASFTYRFIAERPGTTWYHSHYSAQYGGGLYGPMVVYGPSHANFDIDIGPIFVSDYYHKEYFKIVQDLVGTDQSLWHPPSNNSLINGRNIHARRCGTNLTESTLGCGEEPGLSKFSFRSGKIHKLRLINPGAMGTMKFSIDGHRLMVIALDMVPIHPYTTDYVVLSVGQRMDVLVRASRGPDDAYYMRAAQIGIPCGFSLNPFAKALILHENASDAILPDESHPHKMAGNEDLTCISAQQPLVGTGPLDSRQISKPHITKRFLVTSQINATGHQNYAVNGSVFHANYNHPLLLQVHRGDLDFEPSLNVHNLGNNKVVRVIIESETEGPHPMHLHGHDILVLAAGSGKWDGMTLNEGNPLRRDVHVLPPGGHLVLQFESDNPGVWAFHCHIAWHLSLGFYTNLLTHPEKVRKRKEIARIIPKTCRAWDEWSKSHLVAEIDDGV
;
A
#
# COMPACT_ATOMS: atom_id res chain seq x y z
N MET A 1 -39.68 12.47 -14.03
CA MET A 1 -40.24 11.12 -13.80
C MET A 1 -40.01 10.77 -12.35
N PRO A 2 -40.96 10.13 -11.65
CA PRO A 2 -40.67 9.56 -10.33
C PRO A 2 -39.57 8.50 -10.52
N GLU A 3 -38.49 8.62 -9.76
CA GLU A 3 -37.40 7.67 -9.87
C GLU A 3 -37.66 6.44 -8.99
N LEU A 4 -37.49 5.27 -9.58
CA LEU A 4 -37.64 3.99 -8.89
C LEU A 4 -36.28 3.51 -8.38
N CYS A 5 -36.28 2.76 -7.30
CA CYS A 5 -35.12 1.96 -6.90
C CYS A 5 -35.52 0.52 -6.61
N LEU A 6 -34.64 -0.43 -6.94
CA LEU A 6 -34.75 -1.81 -6.52
C LEU A 6 -33.78 -2.04 -5.36
N SER A 7 -34.31 -2.22 -4.15
CA SER A 7 -33.52 -2.66 -3.00
C SER A 7 -33.33 -4.16 -3.06
N ILE A 8 -32.10 -4.63 -2.85
CA ILE A 8 -31.68 -6.03 -3.09
C ILE A 8 -30.99 -6.58 -1.85
N ASN A 9 -31.48 -7.72 -1.35
CA ASN A 9 -30.88 -8.48 -0.27
C ASN A 9 -30.54 -9.90 -0.76
N ALA A 10 -29.25 -10.14 -1.01
CA ALA A 10 -28.74 -11.41 -1.51
C ALA A 10 -28.23 -12.28 -0.35
N GLY A 11 -28.99 -13.32 0.01
CA GLY A 11 -28.56 -14.35 0.95
C GLY A 11 -27.93 -15.55 0.24
N SER A 12 -27.32 -16.46 1.01
CA SER A 12 -26.75 -17.68 0.42
C SER A 12 -27.79 -18.68 -0.09
N SER A 13 -29.06 -18.57 0.33
CA SER A 13 -30.14 -19.51 -0.01
C SER A 13 -31.39 -18.84 -0.60
N SER A 14 -31.40 -17.51 -0.68
CA SER A 14 -32.51 -16.73 -1.20
C SER A 14 -32.05 -15.37 -1.71
N LEU A 15 -32.82 -14.81 -2.64
CA LEU A 15 -32.67 -13.45 -3.14
C LEU A 15 -34.01 -12.73 -2.95
N LYS A 16 -34.02 -11.65 -2.17
CA LYS A 16 -35.20 -10.81 -1.96
C LYS A 16 -34.96 -9.43 -2.54
N THR A 17 -35.95 -8.90 -3.24
CA THR A 17 -35.93 -7.55 -3.81
C THR A 17 -37.24 -6.84 -3.54
N THR A 18 -37.18 -5.54 -3.32
CA THR A 18 -38.38 -4.69 -3.19
C THR A 18 -38.18 -3.44 -4.04
N ILE A 19 -39.17 -3.14 -4.87
CA ILE A 19 -39.18 -1.93 -5.67
C ILE A 19 -39.89 -0.81 -4.92
N PHE A 20 -39.23 0.35 -4.87
CA PHE A 20 -39.76 1.55 -4.24
C PHE A 20 -39.85 2.69 -5.25
N LYS A 21 -40.93 3.45 -5.15
CA LYS A 21 -41.01 4.80 -5.69
C LYS A 21 -40.31 5.75 -4.73
N LEU A 22 -39.22 6.37 -5.17
CA LEU A 22 -38.44 7.26 -4.32
C LEU A 22 -39.25 8.52 -3.99
N GLY A 23 -39.36 8.79 -2.70
CA GLY A 23 -39.99 9.96 -2.09
C GLY A 23 -39.46 10.14 -0.66
N ASN A 24 -40.01 11.09 0.08
CA ASN A 24 -39.76 11.23 1.51
C ASN A 24 -41.10 11.20 2.26
N PRO A 25 -41.56 10.03 2.75
CA PRO A 25 -40.89 8.72 2.71
C PRO A 25 -40.98 8.00 1.35
N PRO A 26 -40.11 6.98 1.08
CA PRO A 26 -40.28 6.09 -0.07
C PRO A 26 -41.57 5.27 0.03
N VAL A 27 -42.17 4.94 -1.12
CA VAL A 27 -43.39 4.13 -1.20
C VAL A 27 -43.07 2.78 -1.83
N GLN A 28 -43.35 1.69 -1.13
CA GLN A 28 -43.20 0.33 -1.65
C GLN A 28 -44.24 0.06 -2.74
N LEU A 29 -43.80 -0.51 -3.87
CA LEU A 29 -44.70 -0.92 -4.96
C LEU A 29 -44.93 -2.43 -4.93
N ALA A 30 -43.84 -3.21 -4.99
CA ALA A 30 -43.90 -4.66 -5.04
C ALA A 30 -42.65 -5.31 -4.43
N THR A 31 -42.79 -6.54 -3.96
CA THR A 31 -41.71 -7.37 -3.42
C THR A 31 -41.63 -8.69 -4.16
N ALA A 32 -40.43 -9.08 -4.59
CA ALA A 32 -40.15 -10.35 -5.25
C ALA A 32 -39.08 -11.13 -4.46
N THR A 33 -39.32 -12.41 -4.22
CA THR A 33 -38.39 -13.29 -3.51
C THR A 33 -38.21 -14.60 -4.27
N VAL A 34 -36.96 -15.02 -4.47
CA VAL A 34 -36.61 -16.38 -4.89
C VAL A 34 -35.97 -17.09 -3.69
N GLU A 35 -36.58 -18.19 -3.25
CA GLU A 35 -36.09 -19.05 -2.16
C GLU A 35 -35.64 -20.41 -2.72
N GLY A 36 -34.84 -21.15 -1.96
CA GLY A 36 -34.42 -22.51 -2.33
C GLY A 36 -33.21 -22.57 -3.28
N LEU A 37 -32.44 -21.47 -3.42
CA LEU A 37 -31.31 -21.38 -4.36
C LEU A 37 -30.28 -22.51 -4.16
N THR A 38 -30.03 -22.89 -2.90
CA THR A 38 -29.10 -23.96 -2.51
C THR A 38 -29.78 -25.17 -1.89
N ALA A 39 -31.11 -25.15 -1.78
CA ALA A 39 -31.92 -26.20 -1.15
C ALA A 39 -33.25 -26.30 -1.91
N PRO A 40 -33.26 -26.96 -3.08
CA PRO A 40 -34.43 -27.02 -3.96
C PRO A 40 -35.66 -27.70 -3.28
N PRO A 41 -36.87 -27.46 -3.77
CA PRO A 41 -37.20 -26.74 -5.01
C PRO A 41 -37.06 -25.22 -4.91
N VAL A 42 -36.77 -24.56 -6.04
CA VAL A 42 -36.66 -23.09 -6.13
C VAL A 42 -38.06 -22.51 -6.28
N VAL A 43 -38.44 -21.67 -5.31
CA VAL A 43 -39.77 -21.08 -5.20
C VAL A 43 -39.69 -19.58 -5.39
N PHE A 44 -40.49 -19.06 -6.32
CA PHE A 44 -40.69 -17.64 -6.52
C PHE A 44 -41.96 -17.18 -5.79
N LYS A 45 -41.83 -16.07 -5.05
CA LYS A 45 -42.93 -15.36 -4.39
C LYS A 45 -42.94 -13.91 -4.87
N TYR A 46 -44.13 -13.39 -5.15
CA TYR A 46 -44.32 -12.00 -5.55
C TYR A 46 -45.54 -11.41 -4.86
N GLU A 47 -45.41 -10.19 -4.39
CA GLU A 47 -46.44 -9.44 -3.68
C GLU A 47 -46.53 -8.03 -4.29
N HIS A 48 -47.71 -7.66 -4.79
CA HIS A 48 -47.99 -6.33 -5.35
C HIS A 48 -49.43 -5.93 -4.98
N GLY A 49 -49.59 -4.98 -4.05
CA GLY A 49 -50.91 -4.66 -3.49
C GLY A 49 -51.53 -5.88 -2.79
N ASP A 50 -52.76 -6.24 -3.17
CA ASP A 50 -53.44 -7.44 -2.69
C ASP A 50 -53.09 -8.72 -3.50
N ASP A 51 -52.38 -8.59 -4.63
CA ASP A 51 -51.99 -9.71 -5.47
C ASP A 51 -50.78 -10.44 -4.86
N GLN A 52 -50.97 -11.73 -4.56
CA GLN A 52 -49.90 -12.62 -4.10
C GLN A 52 -49.74 -13.82 -5.03
N VAL A 53 -48.51 -14.03 -5.51
CA VAL A 53 -48.14 -15.17 -6.36
C VAL A 53 -47.11 -16.02 -5.64
N LYS A 54 -47.31 -17.33 -5.63
CA LYS A 54 -46.32 -18.32 -5.17
C LYS A 54 -46.25 -19.46 -6.19
N LYS A 55 -45.08 -19.69 -6.76
CA LYS A 55 -44.87 -20.74 -7.77
C LYS A 55 -43.50 -21.41 -7.62
N THR A 56 -43.46 -22.72 -7.84
CA THR A 56 -42.19 -23.44 -8.05
C THR A 56 -41.71 -23.14 -9.47
N ILE A 57 -40.47 -22.67 -9.60
CA ILE A 57 -39.89 -22.28 -10.90
C ILE A 57 -38.81 -23.25 -11.39
N LYS A 58 -38.23 -24.07 -10.49
CA LYS A 58 -37.22 -25.08 -10.82
C LYS A 58 -37.16 -26.13 -9.71
N ASP A 59 -37.00 -27.40 -10.06
CA ASP A 59 -36.80 -28.50 -9.09
C ASP A 59 -35.32 -28.72 -8.73
N GLU A 60 -34.42 -27.99 -9.39
CA GLU A 60 -32.97 -28.03 -9.17
C GLU A 60 -32.47 -26.68 -8.63
N ALA A 61 -31.24 -26.67 -8.09
CA ALA A 61 -30.59 -25.46 -7.60
C ALA A 61 -30.47 -24.37 -8.70
N MET A 62 -30.49 -23.11 -8.25
CA MET A 62 -30.43 -21.93 -9.11
C MET A 62 -29.41 -20.95 -8.53
N GLY A 63 -28.52 -20.42 -9.38
CA GLY A 63 -27.54 -19.42 -8.95
C GLY A 63 -28.18 -18.05 -8.72
N SER A 64 -27.61 -17.24 -7.82
CA SER A 64 -28.13 -15.89 -7.52
C SER A 64 -28.26 -15.00 -8.78
N PRO A 65 -27.29 -14.97 -9.73
CA PRO A 65 -27.44 -14.21 -10.97
C PRO A 65 -28.65 -14.65 -11.83
N GLU A 66 -28.93 -15.95 -11.90
CA GLU A 66 -30.10 -16.48 -12.62
C GLU A 66 -31.41 -16.06 -11.95
N ALA A 67 -31.46 -16.11 -10.62
CA ALA A 67 -32.59 -15.63 -9.84
C ALA A 67 -32.83 -14.12 -10.00
N PHE A 68 -31.77 -13.31 -10.07
CA PHE A 68 -31.88 -11.87 -10.29
C PHE A 68 -32.45 -11.55 -11.67
N ARG A 69 -31.95 -12.19 -12.73
CA ARG A 69 -32.52 -12.06 -14.08
C ARG A 69 -33.99 -12.44 -14.11
N TYR A 70 -34.37 -13.52 -13.40
CA TYR A 70 -35.76 -13.95 -13.30
C TYR A 70 -36.64 -12.88 -12.66
N ILE A 71 -36.20 -12.30 -11.54
CA ILE A 71 -36.91 -11.23 -10.84
C ILE A 71 -37.08 -10.00 -11.74
N VAL A 72 -35.98 -9.49 -12.34
CA VAL A 72 -36.03 -8.29 -13.19
C VAL A 72 -36.96 -8.51 -14.39
N LYS A 73 -36.91 -9.70 -15.01
CA LYS A 73 -37.83 -10.06 -16.08
C LYS A 73 -39.28 -10.08 -15.60
N TYR A 74 -39.56 -10.69 -14.45
CA TYR A 74 -40.92 -10.77 -13.92
C TYR A 74 -41.50 -9.40 -13.57
N LEU A 75 -40.69 -8.50 -12.99
CA LEU A 75 -41.11 -7.13 -12.69
C LEU A 75 -41.49 -6.34 -13.94
N LYS A 76 -40.76 -6.54 -15.05
CA LYS A 76 -41.04 -5.91 -16.35
C LYS A 76 -42.29 -6.47 -17.02
N ASP A 77 -42.52 -7.78 -16.86
CA ASP A 77 -43.62 -8.48 -17.51
C ASP A 77 -44.93 -8.40 -16.69
N ASP A 78 -44.94 -7.77 -15.50
CA ASP A 78 -46.13 -7.55 -14.68
C ASP A 78 -47.02 -6.43 -15.28
N PRO A 79 -48.19 -6.76 -15.86
CA PRO A 79 -49.06 -5.75 -16.48
C PRO A 79 -49.66 -4.77 -15.48
N ASN A 80 -49.67 -5.11 -14.18
CA ASN A 80 -50.21 -4.26 -13.13
C ASN A 80 -49.16 -3.27 -12.61
N LEU A 81 -47.86 -3.51 -12.82
CA LEU A 81 -46.77 -2.62 -12.38
C LEU A 81 -46.42 -1.60 -13.47
N GLN A 82 -47.29 -0.60 -13.64
CA GLN A 82 -47.20 0.39 -14.72
C GLN A 82 -45.91 1.22 -14.69
N GLU A 83 -45.25 1.34 -13.55
CA GLU A 83 -43.99 2.07 -13.40
C GLU A 83 -42.78 1.39 -14.05
N VAL A 84 -42.82 0.08 -14.31
CA VAL A 84 -41.70 -0.68 -14.90
C VAL A 84 -42.12 -1.30 -16.23
N GLN A 85 -41.81 -0.63 -17.34
CA GLN A 85 -42.14 -1.10 -18.70
C GLN A 85 -40.89 -1.56 -19.47
N ALA A 86 -39.71 -1.12 -19.03
CA ALA A 86 -38.41 -1.50 -19.58
C ALA A 86 -37.34 -1.51 -18.47
N GLU A 87 -36.21 -2.19 -18.73
CA GLU A 87 -35.08 -2.28 -17.80
C GLU A 87 -34.52 -0.90 -17.39
N LYS A 88 -34.56 0.07 -18.30
CA LYS A 88 -34.13 1.46 -18.04
C LYS A 88 -35.00 2.19 -17.00
N ASP A 89 -36.20 1.69 -16.72
CA ASP A 89 -37.12 2.27 -15.73
C ASP A 89 -36.72 1.93 -14.30
N LEU A 90 -35.69 1.09 -14.12
CA LEU A 90 -35.02 0.80 -12.86
C LEU A 90 -33.66 1.52 -12.76
N PRO A 91 -33.63 2.85 -12.50
CA PRO A 91 -32.41 3.63 -12.57
C PRO A 91 -31.45 3.41 -11.39
N TYR A 92 -31.90 2.80 -10.29
CA TYR A 92 -31.10 2.61 -9.08
C TYR A 92 -31.26 1.21 -8.48
N PHE A 93 -30.14 0.56 -8.19
CA PHE A 93 -30.08 -0.72 -7.49
C PHE A 93 -29.33 -0.55 -6.17
N LEU A 94 -30.02 -0.80 -5.05
CA LEU A 94 -29.50 -0.62 -3.70
C LEU A 94 -29.16 -2.00 -3.12
N HIS A 95 -27.88 -2.32 -3.04
CA HIS A 95 -27.38 -3.62 -2.63
C HIS A 95 -27.05 -3.62 -1.15
N ARG A 96 -27.68 -4.51 -0.38
CA ARG A 96 -27.21 -4.80 0.97
C ARG A 96 -25.95 -5.66 0.90
N ILE A 97 -24.87 -5.19 1.51
CA ILE A 97 -23.59 -5.88 1.64
C ILE A 97 -23.27 -6.05 3.12
N VAL A 98 -22.77 -7.23 3.49
CA VAL A 98 -22.51 -7.53 4.90
C VAL A 98 -21.29 -6.76 5.42
N HIS A 99 -20.15 -6.85 4.73
CA HIS A 99 -18.91 -6.23 5.17
C HIS A 99 -18.56 -5.03 4.28
N GLY A 100 -18.37 -3.85 4.88
CA GLY A 100 -17.91 -2.63 4.20
C GLY A 100 -16.46 -2.23 4.48
N GLY A 101 -15.80 -2.88 5.44
CA GLY A 101 -14.38 -2.63 5.73
C GLY A 101 -14.14 -1.20 6.20
N LYS A 102 -13.42 -0.42 5.38
CA LYS A 102 -13.13 0.99 5.65
C LYS A 102 -14.31 1.92 5.32
N PHE A 103 -15.32 1.45 4.60
CA PHE A 103 -16.47 2.28 4.26
C PHE A 103 -17.28 2.62 5.53
N ASP A 104 -17.51 3.92 5.70
CA ASP A 104 -18.23 4.54 6.80
C ASP A 104 -19.63 5.04 6.39
N ARG A 105 -20.00 4.84 5.12
CA ARG A 105 -21.29 5.17 4.53
C ARG A 105 -21.58 4.33 3.29
N GLU A 106 -22.80 4.43 2.77
CA GLU A 106 -23.18 3.89 1.47
C GLU A 106 -22.35 4.50 0.34
N VAL A 107 -22.03 3.69 -0.67
CA VAL A 107 -21.17 4.09 -1.79
C VAL A 107 -21.78 3.68 -3.12
N ALA A 108 -21.66 4.54 -4.13
CA ALA A 108 -21.94 4.14 -5.51
C ALA A 108 -20.89 3.12 -5.97
N ILE A 109 -21.33 2.02 -6.58
CA ILE A 109 -20.43 0.99 -7.12
C ILE A 109 -19.93 1.44 -8.50
N ASP A 110 -18.65 1.81 -8.53
CA ASP A 110 -17.83 1.90 -9.72
C ASP A 110 -16.79 0.76 -9.74
N ASP A 111 -15.87 0.75 -10.71
CA ASP A 111 -14.88 -0.31 -10.85
C ASP A 111 -13.89 -0.35 -9.67
N ASP A 112 -13.53 0.80 -9.12
CA ASP A 112 -12.61 0.89 -7.98
C ASP A 112 -13.28 0.34 -6.70
N ASN A 113 -14.52 0.73 -6.44
CA ASN A 113 -15.29 0.25 -5.30
C ASN A 113 -15.66 -1.23 -5.44
N LEU A 114 -15.92 -1.72 -6.66
CA LEU A 114 -16.15 -3.14 -6.91
C LEU A 114 -14.91 -3.97 -6.59
N HIS A 115 -13.74 -3.60 -7.11
CA HIS A 115 -12.49 -4.30 -6.81
C HIS A 115 -12.15 -4.28 -5.31
N TYR A 116 -12.38 -3.16 -4.61
CA TYR A 116 -12.18 -3.12 -3.16
C TYR A 116 -13.11 -4.10 -2.41
N LEU A 117 -14.37 -4.23 -2.83
CA LEU A 117 -15.29 -5.18 -2.21
C LEU A 117 -14.94 -6.63 -2.52
N GLU A 118 -14.31 -6.90 -3.67
CA GLU A 118 -13.72 -8.20 -4.00
C GLU A 118 -12.55 -8.53 -3.06
N GLU A 119 -11.60 -7.62 -2.86
CA GLU A 119 -10.50 -7.79 -1.88
C GLU A 119 -11.04 -8.01 -0.46
N LEU A 120 -12.09 -7.26 -0.08
CA LEU A 120 -12.73 -7.39 1.23
C LEU A 120 -13.43 -8.74 1.42
N SER A 121 -13.75 -9.45 0.34
CA SER A 121 -14.42 -10.75 0.43
C SER A 121 -13.54 -11.81 1.09
N ASP A 122 -12.22 -11.64 1.13
CA ASP A 122 -11.33 -12.54 1.87
C ASP A 122 -11.56 -12.51 3.39
N LEU A 123 -12.11 -11.40 3.94
CA LEU A 123 -12.44 -11.31 5.36
C LEU A 123 -13.77 -11.98 5.71
N ALA A 124 -14.73 -12.03 4.77
CA ALA A 124 -16.06 -12.58 5.00
C ALA A 124 -16.62 -13.25 3.73
N PRO A 125 -15.95 -14.30 3.22
CA PRO A 125 -16.19 -14.86 1.89
C PRO A 125 -17.62 -15.41 1.75
N LEU A 126 -18.10 -16.09 2.80
CA LEU A 126 -19.44 -16.68 2.85
C LEU A 126 -20.60 -15.65 2.89
N HIS A 127 -20.30 -14.37 3.06
CA HIS A 127 -21.29 -13.31 3.29
C HIS A 127 -21.35 -12.28 2.17
N ASN A 128 -20.19 -11.83 1.65
CA ASN A 128 -20.16 -10.82 0.59
C ASN A 128 -20.28 -11.41 -0.83
N PHE A 129 -19.85 -12.67 -1.04
CA PHE A 129 -19.78 -13.28 -2.37
C PHE A 129 -21.10 -13.23 -3.15
N ALA A 130 -22.22 -13.64 -2.54
CA ALA A 130 -23.52 -13.63 -3.21
C ALA A 130 -23.96 -12.21 -3.63
N SER A 131 -23.64 -11.19 -2.81
CA SER A 131 -23.97 -9.79 -3.12
C SER A 131 -23.13 -9.27 -4.29
N LEU A 132 -21.85 -9.64 -4.34
CA LEU A 132 -20.95 -9.27 -5.44
C LEU A 132 -21.36 -9.89 -6.78
N GLU A 133 -21.78 -11.15 -6.78
CA GLU A 133 -22.29 -11.80 -7.99
C GLU A 133 -23.54 -11.09 -8.53
N ILE A 134 -24.42 -10.62 -7.64
CA ILE A 134 -25.58 -9.82 -8.05
C ILE A 134 -25.19 -8.45 -8.56
N ILE A 135 -24.19 -7.79 -7.97
CA ILE A 135 -23.68 -6.49 -8.46
C ILE A 135 -23.07 -6.63 -9.85
N LYS A 136 -22.32 -7.71 -10.11
CA LYS A 136 -21.77 -7.99 -11.43
C LYS A 136 -22.88 -8.26 -12.43
N GLU A 137 -23.85 -9.11 -12.06
CA GLU A 137 -24.99 -9.42 -12.90
C GLU A 137 -25.82 -8.17 -13.20
N SER A 138 -26.10 -7.34 -12.20
CA SER A 138 -26.92 -6.15 -12.37
C SER A 138 -26.30 -5.12 -13.30
N ARG A 139 -24.96 -4.97 -13.26
CA ARG A 139 -24.19 -4.16 -14.21
C ARG A 139 -24.23 -4.71 -15.63
N ASN A 140 -24.31 -6.04 -15.78
CA ASN A 140 -24.39 -6.70 -17.08
C ASN A 140 -25.81 -6.64 -17.67
N SER A 141 -26.83 -6.97 -16.87
CA SER A 141 -28.22 -7.09 -17.32
C SER A 141 -28.94 -5.75 -17.42
N VAL A 142 -28.58 -4.77 -16.59
CA VAL A 142 -29.15 -3.40 -16.65
C VAL A 142 -28.03 -2.36 -16.54
N PRO A 143 -27.21 -2.15 -17.60
CA PRO A 143 -26.06 -1.27 -17.55
C PRO A 143 -26.38 0.20 -17.24
N SER A 144 -27.62 0.64 -17.49
CA SER A 144 -28.10 1.99 -17.19
C SER A 144 -28.37 2.23 -15.70
N ALA A 145 -28.50 1.17 -14.89
CA ALA A 145 -28.81 1.29 -13.47
C ALA A 145 -27.56 1.68 -12.67
N LYS A 146 -27.70 2.70 -11.81
CA LYS A 146 -26.68 3.05 -10.82
C LYS A 146 -26.77 2.08 -9.64
N ASN A 147 -25.68 1.37 -9.40
CA ASN A 147 -25.56 0.42 -8.30
C ASN A 147 -25.00 1.15 -7.07
N VAL A 148 -25.61 0.96 -5.90
CA VAL A 148 -25.21 1.59 -4.64
C VAL A 148 -25.15 0.50 -3.57
N ALA A 149 -24.03 0.41 -2.84
CA ALA A 149 -23.87 -0.55 -1.76
C ALA A 149 -24.14 0.10 -0.40
N PHE A 150 -24.92 -0.60 0.43
CA PHE A 150 -25.18 -0.30 1.83
C PHE A 150 -24.59 -1.39 2.70
N PHE A 151 -23.83 -1.00 3.72
CA PHE A 151 -23.06 -1.96 4.51
C PHE A 151 -23.66 -2.17 5.90
N ASP A 152 -23.82 -3.42 6.30
CA ASP A 152 -24.25 -3.78 7.66
C ASP A 152 -23.22 -3.36 8.73
N SER A 153 -21.96 -3.13 8.37
CA SER A 153 -20.92 -2.71 9.32
C SER A 153 -20.93 -1.20 9.62
N VAL A 154 -21.64 -0.39 8.85
CA VAL A 154 -21.55 1.09 8.94
C VAL A 154 -22.10 1.64 10.25
N PHE A 155 -23.25 1.16 10.72
CA PHE A 155 -23.86 1.60 11.98
C PHE A 155 -22.92 1.40 13.19
N HIS A 156 -21.99 0.46 13.09
CA HIS A 156 -21.09 0.06 14.17
C HIS A 156 -19.74 0.81 14.17
N GLN A 157 -19.51 1.73 13.22
CA GLN A 157 -18.24 2.48 13.14
C GLN A 157 -17.99 3.37 14.37
N THR A 158 -19.05 3.73 15.10
CA THR A 158 -19.02 4.49 16.34
C THR A 158 -18.47 3.69 17.54
N MET A 159 -18.25 2.38 17.41
CA MET A 159 -17.70 1.57 18.49
C MET A 159 -16.32 2.11 18.94
N PRO A 160 -16.11 2.31 20.26
CA PRO A 160 -14.83 2.74 20.80
C PRO A 160 -13.68 1.78 20.45
N ASP A 161 -12.45 2.30 20.38
CA ASP A 161 -11.27 1.50 19.98
C ASP A 161 -11.05 0.29 20.90
N TYR A 162 -11.26 0.42 22.20
CA TYR A 162 -11.12 -0.68 23.15
C TYR A 162 -12.19 -1.77 23.01
N ILE A 163 -13.32 -1.48 22.34
CA ILE A 163 -14.36 -2.46 22.03
C ILE A 163 -14.02 -3.21 20.74
N LYS A 164 -13.53 -2.49 19.73
CA LYS A 164 -13.28 -3.07 18.41
C LYS A 164 -11.90 -3.73 18.25
N THR A 165 -10.96 -3.45 19.14
CA THR A 165 -9.58 -3.99 19.08
C THR A 165 -9.50 -5.38 19.69
N TYR A 166 -8.94 -6.35 18.94
CA TYR A 166 -8.55 -7.65 19.48
C TYR A 166 -7.18 -7.56 20.16
N PRO A 167 -6.97 -8.16 21.35
CA PRO A 167 -5.67 -8.16 22.04
C PRO A 167 -4.70 -9.18 21.42
N ILE A 168 -4.37 -8.97 20.15
CA ILE A 168 -3.37 -9.70 19.37
C ILE A 168 -2.28 -8.72 18.89
N ASP A 169 -1.27 -9.19 18.15
CA ASP A 169 -0.27 -8.31 17.57
C ASP A 169 -0.96 -7.20 16.74
N GLN A 170 -0.82 -5.95 17.22
CA GLN A 170 -1.51 -4.81 16.61
C GLN A 170 -0.95 -4.42 15.24
N LYS A 171 0.29 -4.80 14.92
CA LYS A 171 0.86 -4.60 13.59
C LYS A 171 0.19 -5.54 12.60
N ILE A 172 0.07 -6.83 12.97
CA ILE A 172 -0.63 -7.84 12.17
C ILE A 172 -2.12 -7.51 12.05
N ALA A 173 -2.76 -7.12 13.15
CA ALA A 173 -4.16 -6.78 13.16
C ALA A 173 -4.46 -5.60 12.23
N LYS A 174 -3.64 -4.55 12.25
CA LYS A 174 -3.81 -3.39 11.37
C LYS A 174 -3.51 -3.73 9.91
N SER A 175 -2.45 -4.50 9.62
CA SER A 175 -2.10 -4.87 8.24
C SER A 175 -3.17 -5.74 7.58
N ASN A 176 -3.78 -6.65 8.34
CA ASN A 176 -4.76 -7.61 7.85
C ASN A 176 -6.21 -7.21 8.17
N TRP A 177 -6.43 -5.97 8.61
CA TRP A 177 -7.76 -5.42 8.94
C TRP A 177 -8.54 -6.24 9.98
N LEU A 178 -7.83 -6.90 10.91
CA LEU A 178 -8.39 -7.75 11.95
C LEU A 178 -8.87 -6.90 13.13
N ARG A 179 -10.15 -6.58 13.12
CA ARG A 179 -10.84 -5.92 14.22
C ARG A 179 -12.30 -6.35 14.24
N LYS A 180 -13.02 -5.99 15.29
CA LYS A 180 -14.47 -6.19 15.35
C LYS A 180 -15.18 -5.09 14.56
N TYR A 181 -15.99 -5.49 13.58
CA TYR A 181 -16.72 -4.58 12.70
C TYR A 181 -18.18 -4.42 13.12
N GLY A 182 -18.83 -5.50 13.59
CA GLY A 182 -20.27 -5.52 13.81
C GLY A 182 -21.08 -5.65 12.51
N PHE A 183 -22.28 -6.20 12.60
CA PHE A 183 -23.17 -6.45 11.46
C PHE A 183 -24.64 -6.35 11.86
N HIS A 184 -25.55 -6.44 10.88
CA HIS A 184 -26.96 -6.05 10.99
C HIS A 184 -27.17 -4.53 11.23
N GLY A 185 -26.19 -3.70 10.89
CA GLY A 185 -26.24 -2.26 11.12
C GLY A 185 -27.40 -1.54 10.42
N ILE A 186 -27.83 -1.98 9.23
CA ILE A 186 -29.00 -1.40 8.55
C ILE A 186 -30.27 -1.64 9.38
N SER A 187 -30.41 -2.84 9.95
CA SER A 187 -31.50 -3.19 10.86
C SER A 187 -31.43 -2.37 12.16
N TYR A 188 -30.24 -2.24 12.76
CA TYR A 188 -30.07 -1.41 13.97
C TYR A 188 -30.36 0.06 13.73
N ALA A 189 -29.98 0.61 12.57
CA ALA A 189 -30.34 1.98 12.20
C ALA A 189 -31.87 2.15 12.12
N PHE A 190 -32.57 1.19 11.51
CA PHE A 190 -34.03 1.18 11.44
C PHE A 190 -34.67 1.07 12.85
N ILE A 191 -34.16 0.17 13.70
CA ILE A 191 -34.67 -0.03 15.07
C ILE A 191 -34.49 1.25 15.88
N THR A 192 -33.27 1.80 15.93
CA THR A 192 -32.95 3.02 16.69
C THR A 192 -33.86 4.17 16.30
N GLU A 193 -34.09 4.37 14.99
CA GLU A 193 -34.94 5.46 14.52
C GLU A 193 -36.41 5.28 14.91
N ASN A 194 -36.99 4.10 14.68
CA ASN A 194 -38.40 3.87 14.94
C ASN A 194 -38.71 3.78 16.45
N VAL A 195 -37.78 3.26 17.25
CA VAL A 195 -37.91 3.25 18.71
C VAL A 195 -37.77 4.65 19.28
N ALA A 196 -36.85 5.48 18.78
CA ALA A 196 -36.77 6.90 19.17
C ALA A 196 -38.08 7.62 18.91
N LYS A 197 -38.67 7.45 17.72
CA LYS A 197 -39.98 8.02 17.35
C LYS A 197 -41.10 7.53 18.27
N PHE A 198 -41.16 6.23 18.52
CA PHE A 198 -42.17 5.63 19.39
C PHE A 198 -42.08 6.18 20.83
N LEU A 199 -40.87 6.26 21.38
CA LEU A 199 -40.62 6.81 22.71
C LEU A 199 -40.67 8.34 22.77
N LYS A 200 -40.87 9.02 21.62
CA LYS A 200 -40.86 10.48 21.48
C LYS A 200 -39.57 11.11 22.03
N LYS A 201 -38.44 10.44 21.82
CA LYS A 201 -37.11 10.89 22.21
C LYS A 201 -36.29 11.27 20.98
N PRO A 202 -35.42 12.28 21.07
CA PRO A 202 -34.37 12.48 20.08
C PRO A 202 -33.49 11.22 19.97
N PRO A 203 -33.10 10.77 18.76
CA PRO A 203 -32.19 9.64 18.61
C PRO A 203 -30.88 9.81 19.40
N SER A 204 -30.35 11.04 19.48
CA SER A 204 -29.12 11.39 20.20
C SER A 204 -29.18 11.23 21.73
N SER A 205 -30.35 10.93 22.29
CA SER A 205 -30.53 10.66 23.73
C SER A 205 -31.10 9.27 24.00
N LEU A 206 -31.15 8.40 22.97
CA LEU A 206 -31.73 7.07 23.08
C LEU A 206 -30.67 6.06 23.50
N ASN A 207 -30.94 5.32 24.58
CA ASN A 207 -30.13 4.20 25.02
C ASN A 207 -30.96 2.90 24.99
N ILE A 208 -30.65 1.96 24.10
CA ILE A 208 -31.42 0.70 23.98
C ILE A 208 -30.51 -0.52 23.88
N ILE A 209 -31.05 -1.66 24.30
CA ILE A 209 -30.50 -2.98 23.99
C ILE A 209 -31.36 -3.59 22.90
N ALA A 210 -30.83 -3.68 21.68
CA ALA A 210 -31.57 -4.16 20.53
C ALA A 210 -31.17 -5.60 20.19
N CYS A 211 -32.13 -6.52 20.29
CA CYS A 211 -32.02 -7.94 19.99
C CYS A 211 -32.56 -8.20 18.58
N HIS A 212 -31.67 -8.27 17.58
CA HIS A 212 -32.00 -8.72 16.23
C HIS A 212 -31.91 -10.24 16.19
N LEU A 213 -33.06 -10.92 16.34
CA LEU A 213 -33.12 -12.38 16.48
C LEU A 213 -33.75 -12.99 15.23
N GLY A 214 -32.91 -13.36 14.26
CA GLY A 214 -33.29 -14.10 13.05
C GLY A 214 -32.51 -15.41 12.92
N SER A 215 -32.39 -15.95 11.71
CA SER A 215 -31.50 -17.10 11.45
C SER A 215 -30.02 -16.74 11.68
N GLY A 216 -29.65 -15.47 11.46
CA GLY A 216 -28.50 -14.82 12.07
C GLY A 216 -28.95 -13.99 13.26
N THR A 217 -28.38 -14.23 14.43
CA THR A 217 -28.77 -13.61 15.70
C THR A 217 -27.69 -12.63 16.17
N SER A 218 -28.08 -11.45 16.64
CA SER A 218 -27.18 -10.49 17.27
C SER A 218 -27.87 -9.58 18.28
N VAL A 219 -27.09 -9.05 19.22
CA VAL A 219 -27.53 -7.97 20.13
C VAL A 219 -26.62 -6.76 19.93
N CYS A 220 -27.17 -5.54 20.03
CA CYS A 220 -26.40 -4.30 20.02
C CYS A 220 -26.79 -3.44 21.23
N ALA A 221 -25.78 -2.93 21.93
CA ALA A 221 -25.94 -1.81 22.85
C ALA A 221 -25.87 -0.52 22.04
N VAL A 222 -26.93 0.27 22.08
CA VAL A 222 -26.99 1.60 21.46
C VAL A 222 -26.96 2.62 22.58
N LYS A 223 -25.99 3.53 22.56
CA LYS A 223 -25.84 4.65 23.53
C LYS A 223 -25.94 5.96 22.76
N ASN A 224 -26.82 6.86 23.17
CA ASN A 224 -27.06 8.14 22.51
C ASN A 224 -27.35 8.00 21.00
N GLY A 225 -28.06 6.95 20.62
CA GLY A 225 -28.39 6.64 19.21
C GLY A 225 -27.27 6.01 18.39
N GLU A 226 -26.08 5.83 18.96
CA GLU A 226 -24.91 5.26 18.29
C GLU A 226 -24.57 3.86 18.81
N SER A 227 -23.94 3.03 17.99
CA SER A 227 -23.50 1.70 18.43
C SER A 227 -22.32 1.82 19.41
N LEU A 228 -22.53 1.35 20.64
CA LEU A 228 -21.48 1.24 21.65
C LEU A 228 -20.75 -0.11 21.57
N ASP A 229 -21.52 -1.18 21.42
CA ASP A 229 -21.02 -2.55 21.30
C ASP A 229 -22.07 -3.45 20.62
N THR A 230 -21.63 -4.52 19.97
CA THR A 230 -22.49 -5.54 19.35
C THR A 230 -21.92 -6.93 19.49
N THR A 231 -22.74 -7.97 19.43
CA THR A 231 -22.27 -9.34 19.65
C THR A 231 -21.38 -9.86 18.53
N MET A 232 -21.55 -9.34 17.30
CA MET A 232 -20.79 -9.81 16.15
C MET A 232 -19.41 -9.16 16.03
N GLY A 233 -18.45 -9.92 15.51
CA GLY A 233 -17.01 -9.63 15.60
C GLY A 233 -16.38 -9.19 14.29
N LEU A 234 -15.27 -9.85 13.93
CA LEU A 234 -14.61 -9.75 12.62
C LEU A 234 -15.56 -10.18 11.48
N THR A 235 -16.34 -11.22 11.73
CA THR A 235 -17.36 -11.74 10.82
C THR A 235 -18.67 -11.94 11.60
N PRO A 236 -19.81 -12.19 10.91
CA PRO A 236 -21.08 -12.50 11.54
C PRO A 236 -21.13 -13.81 12.35
N LEU A 237 -20.00 -14.52 12.50
CA LEU A 237 -19.90 -15.76 13.26
C LEU A 237 -19.86 -15.53 14.78
N ALA A 238 -19.11 -14.53 15.23
CA ALA A 238 -18.94 -14.27 16.66
C ALA A 238 -20.25 -13.79 17.29
N GLY A 239 -20.42 -14.05 18.59
CA GLY A 239 -21.58 -13.60 19.35
C GLY A 239 -22.53 -14.74 19.68
N LEU A 240 -23.77 -14.59 19.22
CA LEU A 240 -24.85 -15.53 19.49
C LEU A 240 -24.81 -16.72 18.51
N PRO A 241 -25.21 -17.93 18.96
CA PRO A 241 -25.47 -19.04 18.04
C PRO A 241 -26.63 -18.70 17.11
N GLY A 242 -26.45 -18.98 15.82
CA GLY A 242 -27.45 -18.84 14.78
C GLY A 242 -27.99 -20.20 14.33
N ALA A 243 -28.76 -20.21 13.23
CA ALA A 243 -29.33 -21.44 12.69
C ALA A 243 -28.27 -22.46 12.30
N THR A 244 -27.22 -21.97 11.65
CA THR A 244 -26.11 -22.77 11.12
C THR A 244 -24.74 -22.31 11.62
N ARG A 245 -24.73 -21.25 12.44
CA ARG A 245 -23.51 -20.61 12.97
C ARG A 245 -23.31 -20.98 14.44
N SER A 246 -22.08 -21.29 14.83
CA SER A 246 -21.76 -21.68 16.21
C SER A 246 -21.97 -20.57 17.24
N GLY A 247 -21.86 -19.29 16.83
CA GLY A 247 -21.64 -18.21 17.78
C GLY A 247 -20.21 -18.23 18.31
N SER A 248 -19.96 -17.48 19.38
CA SER A 248 -18.67 -17.47 20.08
C SER A 248 -18.40 -18.82 20.76
N ILE A 249 -17.24 -19.40 20.43
CA ILE A 249 -16.68 -20.61 21.04
C ILE A 249 -15.17 -20.39 21.29
N ASP A 250 -14.53 -21.30 22.00
CA ASP A 250 -13.07 -21.29 22.15
C ASP A 250 -12.40 -21.36 20.76
N PRO A 251 -11.50 -20.42 20.39
CA PRO A 251 -10.83 -20.42 19.09
C PRO A 251 -10.04 -21.70 18.78
N SER A 252 -9.54 -22.39 19.80
CA SER A 252 -8.78 -23.64 19.67
C SER A 252 -9.68 -24.86 19.46
N LEU A 253 -10.97 -24.78 19.81
CA LEU A 253 -11.91 -25.90 19.72
C LEU A 253 -11.98 -26.47 18.30
N VAL A 254 -11.95 -25.62 17.27
CA VAL A 254 -12.05 -26.07 15.87
C VAL A 254 -10.88 -26.97 15.47
N PHE A 255 -9.68 -26.77 16.02
CA PHE A 255 -8.51 -27.60 15.76
C PHE A 255 -8.56 -28.96 16.48
N HIS A 256 -9.36 -29.06 17.55
CA HIS A 256 -9.68 -30.34 18.19
C HIS A 256 -10.85 -31.05 17.51
N TYR A 257 -11.79 -30.30 16.92
CA TYR A 257 -12.88 -30.85 16.13
C TYR A 257 -12.38 -31.45 14.80
N THR A 258 -11.41 -30.79 14.17
CA THR A 258 -10.77 -31.27 12.95
C THR A 258 -9.32 -30.81 12.88
N SER A 259 -8.40 -31.71 12.53
CA SER A 259 -7.01 -31.37 12.23
C SER A 259 -6.85 -30.55 10.94
N GLU A 260 -7.93 -30.42 10.17
CA GLU A 260 -7.95 -29.80 8.84
C GLU A 260 -8.53 -28.38 8.83
N ALA A 261 -8.74 -27.78 10.01
CA ALA A 261 -9.37 -26.48 10.18
C ALA A 261 -8.81 -25.38 9.26
N GLY A 262 -7.49 -25.35 9.04
CA GLY A 262 -6.81 -24.38 8.19
C GLY A 262 -6.77 -24.71 6.69
N ARG A 263 -7.22 -25.90 6.25
CA ARG A 263 -7.26 -26.26 4.81
C ARG A 263 -8.44 -25.58 4.12
N LEU A 264 -8.31 -25.36 2.81
CA LEU A 264 -9.44 -24.91 1.99
C LEU A 264 -10.57 -25.94 1.98
N SER A 265 -11.79 -25.44 2.16
CA SER A 265 -13.04 -26.20 2.00
C SER A 265 -13.27 -26.56 0.54
N ARG A 266 -14.01 -27.66 0.31
CA ARG A 266 -14.49 -28.05 -1.03
C ARG A 266 -15.46 -27.02 -1.64
N SER A 267 -16.07 -26.18 -0.81
CA SER A 267 -16.90 -25.07 -1.28
C SER A 267 -16.09 -23.86 -1.77
N SER A 268 -14.76 -23.89 -1.66
CA SER A 268 -13.90 -22.83 -2.19
C SER A 268 -13.87 -22.84 -3.72
N SER A 269 -13.75 -21.66 -4.31
CA SER A 269 -13.60 -21.46 -5.75
C SER A 269 -12.50 -20.42 -6.02
N SER A 270 -12.16 -20.19 -7.29
CA SER A 270 -11.16 -19.16 -7.67
C SER A 270 -11.54 -17.74 -7.25
N GLY A 271 -12.80 -17.49 -6.87
CA GLY A 271 -13.28 -16.19 -6.38
C GLY A 271 -13.84 -16.23 -4.95
N MET A 272 -13.68 -17.34 -4.23
CA MET A 272 -14.17 -17.49 -2.85
C MET A 272 -13.27 -18.47 -2.09
N HIS A 273 -12.36 -17.96 -1.28
CA HIS A 273 -11.49 -18.77 -0.42
C HIS A 273 -12.16 -19.01 0.92
N VAL A 274 -12.54 -20.26 1.23
CA VAL A 274 -13.20 -20.60 2.49
C VAL A 274 -12.39 -21.70 3.17
N SER A 275 -11.91 -21.48 4.39
CA SER A 275 -11.29 -22.54 5.19
C SER A 275 -12.31 -23.58 5.66
N GLN A 276 -11.88 -24.79 6.01
CA GLN A 276 -12.76 -25.78 6.63
C GLN A 276 -13.34 -25.26 7.94
N ALA A 277 -12.56 -24.51 8.73
CA ALA A 277 -13.06 -23.86 9.95
C ALA A 277 -14.24 -22.93 9.65
N GLU A 278 -14.12 -22.06 8.63
CA GLU A 278 -15.20 -21.16 8.25
C GLU A 278 -16.44 -21.90 7.77
N GLU A 279 -16.29 -22.94 6.94
CA GLU A 279 -17.41 -23.74 6.46
C GLU A 279 -18.13 -24.45 7.62
N LEU A 280 -17.37 -25.11 8.50
CA LEU A 280 -17.92 -25.84 9.65
C LEU A 280 -18.67 -24.90 10.59
N LEU A 281 -18.02 -23.82 11.01
CA LEU A 281 -18.55 -22.94 12.03
C LEU A 281 -19.67 -22.02 11.51
N ASN A 282 -19.73 -21.72 10.21
CA ASN A 282 -20.79 -20.87 9.65
C ASN A 282 -21.95 -21.62 9.00
N LYS A 283 -21.76 -22.86 8.51
CA LYS A 283 -22.78 -23.60 7.74
C LYS A 283 -23.19 -24.93 8.37
N LYS A 284 -22.36 -25.52 9.23
CA LYS A 284 -22.57 -26.88 9.79
C LYS A 284 -22.67 -26.90 11.32
N ALA A 285 -22.87 -25.75 11.95
CA ALA A 285 -22.99 -25.60 13.41
C ALA A 285 -24.38 -25.04 13.79
N GLY A 286 -24.46 -24.31 14.91
CA GLY A 286 -25.68 -23.65 15.37
C GLY A 286 -26.71 -24.63 15.93
N TRP A 287 -27.96 -24.18 16.13
CA TRP A 287 -28.99 -25.10 16.65
C TRP A 287 -29.30 -26.22 15.67
N LYS A 288 -29.11 -26.03 14.35
CA LYS A 288 -29.28 -27.12 13.37
C LYS A 288 -28.42 -28.32 13.69
N SER A 289 -27.20 -28.15 14.20
CA SER A 289 -26.35 -29.31 14.56
C SER A 289 -26.85 -30.05 15.80
N LEU A 290 -27.73 -29.44 16.60
CA LEU A 290 -28.33 -30.04 17.79
C LEU A 290 -29.68 -30.71 17.49
N ILE A 291 -30.50 -30.08 16.65
CA ILE A 291 -31.91 -30.48 16.42
C ILE A 291 -32.21 -30.93 14.99
N GLY A 292 -31.24 -30.87 14.08
CA GLY A 292 -31.37 -31.32 12.68
C GLY A 292 -32.10 -30.34 11.74
N THR A 293 -32.77 -29.32 12.28
CA THR A 293 -33.55 -28.32 11.52
C THR A 293 -33.02 -26.90 11.73
N THR A 294 -33.22 -26.02 10.75
CA THR A 294 -33.00 -24.57 10.92
C THR A 294 -34.21 -23.87 11.54
N ASN A 295 -35.35 -24.55 11.65
CA ASN A 295 -36.60 -23.98 12.14
C ASN A 295 -36.58 -23.85 13.67
N PHE A 296 -36.34 -22.64 14.16
CA PHE A 296 -36.24 -22.38 15.60
C PHE A 296 -37.57 -22.58 16.36
N SER A 297 -38.73 -22.57 15.68
CA SER A 297 -40.01 -22.78 16.36
C SER A 297 -40.15 -24.18 16.95
N GLU A 298 -39.39 -25.16 16.45
CA GLU A 298 -39.41 -26.54 16.95
C GLU A 298 -38.78 -26.66 18.35
N CYS A 299 -37.87 -25.75 18.73
CA CYS A 299 -37.31 -25.68 20.07
C CYS A 299 -37.89 -24.55 20.93
N ALA A 300 -38.46 -23.50 20.33
CA ALA A 300 -39.08 -22.38 21.04
C ALA A 300 -40.55 -22.63 21.42
N THR A 301 -40.80 -23.71 22.18
CA THR A 301 -42.12 -24.13 22.65
C THR A 301 -42.06 -24.65 24.09
N PRO A 302 -43.14 -24.53 24.89
CA PRO A 302 -43.21 -25.12 26.22
C PRO A 302 -42.98 -26.64 26.24
N ASN A 303 -43.31 -27.33 25.16
CA ASN A 303 -43.23 -28.79 25.04
C ASN A 303 -42.31 -29.19 23.87
N PRO A 304 -40.97 -29.07 24.03
CA PRO A 304 -40.03 -29.38 22.97
C PRO A 304 -40.01 -30.89 22.64
N PRO A 305 -39.82 -31.31 21.37
CA PRO A 305 -39.88 -32.71 20.95
C PRO A 305 -38.82 -33.64 21.59
N SER A 306 -37.68 -33.09 22.04
CA SER A 306 -36.63 -33.87 22.69
C SER A 306 -35.79 -33.00 23.63
N ASP A 307 -35.00 -33.64 24.50
CA ASP A 307 -34.07 -32.94 25.37
C ASP A 307 -33.02 -32.12 24.60
N MET A 308 -32.65 -32.55 23.39
CA MET A 308 -31.78 -31.76 22.51
C MET A 308 -32.44 -30.46 22.01
N HIS A 309 -33.77 -30.48 21.78
CA HIS A 309 -34.51 -29.26 21.46
C HIS A 309 -34.58 -28.32 22.65
N ARG A 310 -34.83 -28.86 23.85
CA ARG A 310 -34.77 -28.07 25.09
C ARG A 310 -33.39 -27.44 25.27
N LEU A 311 -32.33 -28.23 25.14
CA LEU A 311 -30.94 -27.77 25.27
C LEU A 311 -30.61 -26.68 24.25
N ALA A 312 -31.00 -26.83 22.98
CA ALA A 312 -30.76 -25.83 21.95
C ALA A 312 -31.43 -24.48 22.28
N PHE A 313 -32.68 -24.52 22.77
CA PHE A 313 -33.39 -23.32 23.21
C PHE A 313 -32.72 -22.68 24.43
N GLU A 314 -32.37 -23.47 25.44
CA GLU A 314 -31.73 -22.99 26.67
C GLU A 314 -30.36 -22.34 26.40
N ILE A 315 -29.55 -22.92 25.50
CA ILE A 315 -28.27 -22.32 25.06
C ILE A 315 -28.52 -20.94 24.44
N VAL A 316 -29.49 -20.82 23.54
CA VAL A 316 -29.79 -19.53 22.88
C VAL A 316 -30.27 -18.49 23.89
N VAL A 317 -31.19 -18.85 24.78
CA VAL A 317 -31.68 -17.96 25.85
C VAL A 317 -30.55 -17.52 26.76
N ASP A 318 -29.71 -18.45 27.24
CA ASP A 318 -28.59 -18.16 28.12
C ASP A 318 -27.61 -17.16 27.50
N ARG A 319 -27.21 -17.39 26.25
CA ARG A 319 -26.29 -16.49 25.54
C ARG A 319 -26.89 -15.11 25.34
N ILE A 320 -28.18 -15.00 25.00
CA ILE A 320 -28.87 -13.71 24.88
C ILE A 320 -28.89 -12.96 26.21
N VAL A 321 -29.28 -13.63 27.30
CA VAL A 321 -29.33 -13.04 28.65
C VAL A 321 -27.95 -12.55 29.10
N GLY A 322 -26.89 -13.32 28.81
CA GLY A 322 -25.50 -12.91 29.10
C GLY A 322 -25.12 -11.59 28.42
N TYR A 323 -25.48 -11.40 27.16
CA TYR A 323 -25.24 -10.13 26.46
C TYR A 323 -26.14 -8.99 26.93
N ILE A 324 -27.43 -9.25 27.24
CA ILE A 324 -28.32 -8.24 27.82
C ILE A 324 -27.74 -7.72 29.13
N GLY A 325 -27.32 -8.59 30.04
CA GLY A 325 -26.71 -8.18 31.31
C GLY A 325 -25.43 -7.37 31.11
N SER A 326 -24.53 -7.81 30.22
CA SER A 326 -23.31 -7.08 29.89
C SER A 326 -23.61 -5.68 29.33
N TYR A 327 -24.57 -5.58 28.41
CA TYR A 327 -24.91 -4.33 27.74
C TYR A 327 -25.69 -3.37 28.64
N TYR A 328 -26.51 -3.89 29.55
CA TYR A 328 -27.13 -3.09 30.59
C TYR A 328 -26.08 -2.38 31.45
N LEU A 329 -25.01 -3.08 31.83
CA LEU A 329 -23.89 -2.49 32.58
C LEU A 329 -23.06 -1.52 31.72
N LYS A 330 -22.82 -1.81 30.44
CA LYS A 330 -22.10 -0.89 29.53
C LYS A 330 -22.89 0.40 29.26
N LEU A 331 -24.21 0.34 29.34
CA LEU A 331 -25.10 1.50 29.29
C LEU A 331 -25.29 2.14 30.66
N GLU A 332 -24.51 1.74 31.68
CA GLU A 332 -24.52 2.32 33.03
C GLU A 332 -25.92 2.29 33.68
N ALA A 333 -26.68 1.21 33.42
CA ALA A 333 -28.07 1.05 33.83
C ALA A 333 -29.06 2.12 33.28
N GLN A 334 -28.63 2.95 32.33
CA GLN A 334 -29.47 3.93 31.65
C GLN A 334 -30.03 3.33 30.37
N VAL A 335 -31.01 2.43 30.50
CA VAL A 335 -31.65 1.75 29.36
C VAL A 335 -33.08 2.22 29.22
N ASP A 336 -33.44 2.72 28.04
CA ASP A 336 -34.80 3.14 27.70
C ASP A 336 -35.69 1.97 27.32
N ALA A 337 -35.14 1.02 26.55
CA ALA A 337 -35.86 -0.16 26.11
C ALA A 337 -34.97 -1.37 25.81
N LEU A 338 -35.51 -2.56 26.07
CA LEU A 338 -35.11 -3.83 25.46
C LEU A 338 -35.99 -4.08 24.25
N VAL A 339 -35.39 -4.22 23.08
CA VAL A 339 -36.12 -4.28 21.80
C VAL A 339 -35.91 -5.63 21.14
N PHE A 340 -36.99 -6.33 20.83
CA PHE A 340 -36.98 -7.57 20.06
C PHE A 340 -37.35 -7.31 18.61
N ALA A 341 -36.49 -7.74 17.70
CA ALA A 341 -36.61 -7.50 16.27
C ALA A 341 -36.20 -8.75 15.46
N ALA A 342 -36.45 -8.70 14.15
CA ALA A 342 -36.24 -9.77 13.19
C ALA A 342 -37.15 -10.98 13.40
N GLY A 343 -37.14 -11.91 12.44
CA GLY A 343 -38.19 -12.93 12.31
C GLY A 343 -38.47 -13.79 13.55
N ILE A 344 -37.46 -14.18 14.34
CA ILE A 344 -37.66 -14.97 15.57
C ILE A 344 -38.05 -14.03 16.72
N GLY A 345 -37.36 -12.90 16.88
CA GLY A 345 -37.60 -11.94 17.95
C GLY A 345 -38.98 -11.31 17.90
N GLU A 346 -39.51 -11.08 16.70
CA GLU A 346 -40.85 -10.55 16.45
C GLU A 346 -41.94 -11.60 16.68
N LYS A 347 -41.72 -12.86 16.26
CA LYS A 347 -42.79 -13.89 16.21
C LYS A 347 -42.86 -14.79 17.43
N SER A 348 -41.76 -15.02 18.13
CA SER A 348 -41.72 -15.96 19.27
C SER A 348 -42.04 -15.26 20.60
N ALA A 349 -43.32 -15.26 20.98
CA ALA A 349 -43.76 -14.78 22.29
C ALA A 349 -43.08 -15.54 23.45
N TYR A 350 -42.98 -16.86 23.30
CA TYR A 350 -42.34 -17.74 24.28
C TYR A 350 -40.86 -17.40 24.51
N LEU A 351 -40.10 -17.12 23.44
CA LEU A 351 -38.69 -16.71 23.58
C LEU A 351 -38.56 -15.40 24.34
N ARG A 352 -39.36 -14.38 23.98
CA ARG A 352 -39.34 -13.08 24.65
C ARG A 352 -39.67 -13.19 26.13
N GLU A 353 -40.70 -13.97 26.46
CA GLU A 353 -41.11 -14.25 27.83
C GLU A 353 -39.96 -14.88 28.62
N LYS A 354 -39.33 -15.95 28.11
CA LYS A 354 -38.24 -16.65 28.80
C LYS A 354 -36.97 -15.81 28.97
N ILE A 355 -36.68 -14.90 28.04
CA ILE A 355 -35.58 -13.94 28.19
C ILE A 355 -35.92 -12.92 29.28
N VAL A 356 -37.12 -12.32 29.23
CA VAL A 356 -37.53 -11.29 30.18
C VAL A 356 -37.67 -11.82 31.61
N GLU A 357 -38.19 -13.05 31.78
CA GLU A 357 -38.21 -13.75 33.08
C GLU A 357 -36.83 -13.78 33.75
N LYS A 358 -35.77 -14.03 32.96
CA LYS A 358 -34.38 -14.05 33.46
C LYS A 358 -33.79 -12.66 33.68
N CYS A 359 -34.39 -11.62 33.10
CA CYS A 359 -33.94 -10.23 33.21
C CYS A 359 -34.84 -9.37 34.11
N LEU A 360 -35.76 -9.97 34.89
CA LEU A 360 -36.64 -9.26 35.83
C LEU A 360 -35.86 -8.40 36.84
N CYS A 361 -34.69 -8.86 37.29
CA CYS A 361 -33.82 -8.12 38.22
C CYS A 361 -33.27 -6.81 37.63
N LEU A 362 -33.31 -6.65 36.31
CA LEU A 362 -32.92 -5.43 35.59
C LEU A 362 -34.12 -4.50 35.32
N GLY A 363 -35.31 -4.85 35.80
CA GLY A 363 -36.53 -4.06 35.66
C GLY A 363 -37.32 -4.28 34.37
N PHE A 364 -36.89 -5.18 33.48
CA PHE A 364 -37.66 -5.56 32.29
C PHE A 364 -38.82 -6.46 32.70
N ALA A 365 -40.04 -6.15 32.25
CA ALA A 365 -41.23 -6.96 32.49
C ALA A 365 -42.15 -6.91 31.28
N VAL A 366 -42.77 -8.04 30.91
CA VAL A 366 -43.72 -8.14 29.79
C VAL A 366 -45.13 -8.41 30.29
N GLU A 367 -46.11 -7.86 29.58
CA GLU A 367 -47.53 -8.19 29.74
C GLU A 367 -47.86 -9.43 28.88
N PRO A 368 -48.15 -10.60 29.48
CA PRO A 368 -48.32 -11.85 28.73
C PRO A 368 -49.38 -11.77 27.62
N GLU A 369 -50.52 -11.14 27.89
CA GLU A 369 -51.62 -11.02 26.93
C GLU A 369 -51.26 -10.18 25.70
N ILE A 370 -50.43 -9.15 25.86
CA ILE A 370 -49.96 -8.32 24.74
C ILE A 370 -48.82 -9.04 24.02
N ASN A 371 -47.87 -9.63 24.76
CA ASN A 371 -46.76 -10.38 24.20
C ASN A 371 -47.22 -11.53 23.29
N ASN A 372 -48.28 -12.24 23.68
CA ASN A 372 -48.85 -13.36 22.92
C ASN A 372 -49.52 -12.93 21.61
N LYS A 373 -50.00 -11.68 21.50
CA LYS A 373 -50.53 -11.14 20.24
C LYS A 373 -49.44 -10.88 19.21
N GLY A 374 -48.19 -10.72 19.64
CA GLY A 374 -47.06 -10.47 18.76
C GLY A 374 -47.05 -9.02 18.21
N PRO A 375 -46.45 -8.79 17.04
CA PRO A 375 -46.35 -7.45 16.46
C PRO A 375 -47.72 -6.90 16.05
N GLY A 376 -47.97 -5.63 16.35
CA GLY A 376 -49.18 -4.91 15.95
C GLY A 376 -49.14 -4.39 14.51
N LYS A 377 -50.10 -3.52 14.15
CA LYS A 377 -50.12 -2.83 12.85
C LYS A 377 -49.03 -1.77 12.71
N GLU A 378 -48.56 -1.22 13.83
CA GLU A 378 -47.48 -0.25 13.85
C GLU A 378 -46.11 -0.94 13.84
N VAL A 379 -45.08 -0.22 13.38
CA VAL A 379 -43.69 -0.71 13.31
C VAL A 379 -43.16 -1.10 14.69
N VAL A 380 -43.53 -0.37 15.74
CA VAL A 380 -43.12 -0.65 17.12
C VAL A 380 -44.36 -0.98 17.96
N THR A 381 -44.30 -2.07 18.70
CA THR A 381 -45.35 -2.50 19.63
C THR A 381 -44.78 -2.57 21.04
N ASP A 382 -45.43 -1.92 22.00
CA ASP A 382 -45.06 -2.02 23.40
C ASP A 382 -45.72 -3.25 24.04
N ILE A 383 -44.90 -4.10 24.64
CA ILE A 383 -45.33 -5.32 25.33
C ILE A 383 -44.97 -5.27 26.82
N SER A 384 -44.62 -4.10 27.35
CA SER A 384 -44.22 -3.92 28.75
C SER A 384 -45.39 -4.17 29.71
N ALA A 385 -45.10 -4.76 30.87
CA ALA A 385 -46.06 -4.76 31.99
C ALA A 385 -46.18 -3.33 32.57
N HIS A 386 -47.35 -2.70 32.44
CA HIS A 386 -47.58 -1.35 32.93
C HIS A 386 -47.53 -1.31 34.48
N GLY A 387 -46.67 -0.44 35.04
CA GLY A 387 -46.50 -0.24 36.50
C GLY A 387 -45.17 -0.71 37.08
N SER A 388 -44.27 -1.33 36.30
CA SER A 388 -42.97 -1.83 36.76
C SER A 388 -41.93 -0.74 37.08
N GLY A 389 -42.12 0.50 36.61
CA GLY A 389 -41.17 1.60 36.76
C GLY A 389 -39.83 1.42 36.02
N GLY A 390 -39.62 0.28 35.34
CA GLY A 390 -38.40 -0.07 34.62
C GLY A 390 -38.43 0.29 33.13
N PRO A 391 -37.36 -0.06 32.39
CA PRO A 391 -37.26 0.18 30.95
C PRO A 391 -38.38 -0.52 30.16
N ARG A 392 -38.70 0.00 28.97
CA ARG A 392 -39.73 -0.60 28.10
C ARG A 392 -39.25 -1.91 27.49
N VAL A 393 -40.18 -2.82 27.20
CA VAL A 393 -39.95 -4.01 26.39
C VAL A 393 -40.77 -3.88 25.11
N LEU A 394 -40.08 -3.82 23.98
CA LEU A 394 -40.68 -3.47 22.69
C LEU A 394 -40.46 -4.57 21.65
N ILE A 395 -41.40 -4.71 20.73
CA ILE A 395 -41.21 -5.42 19.46
C ILE A 395 -41.04 -4.37 18.36
N CYS A 396 -40.03 -4.52 17.50
CA CYS A 396 -39.82 -3.66 16.34
C CYS A 396 -39.77 -4.49 15.05
N GLN A 397 -40.72 -4.28 14.14
CA GLN A 397 -40.79 -4.94 12.84
C GLN A 397 -39.78 -4.31 11.88
N THR A 398 -38.70 -5.02 11.57
CA THR A 398 -37.59 -4.45 10.80
C THR A 398 -37.77 -4.56 9.29
N ASP A 399 -37.39 -3.50 8.57
CA ASP A 399 -37.33 -3.50 7.10
C ASP A 399 -36.03 -2.83 6.60
N GLU A 400 -35.01 -3.66 6.35
CA GLU A 400 -33.72 -3.15 5.87
C GLU A 400 -33.79 -2.59 4.45
N MET A 401 -34.66 -3.13 3.59
CA MET A 401 -34.77 -2.67 2.19
C MET A 401 -35.45 -1.32 2.10
N TYR A 402 -36.48 -1.08 2.93
CA TYR A 402 -37.05 0.25 3.11
C TYR A 402 -36.02 1.20 3.71
N GLN A 403 -35.25 0.78 4.71
CA GLN A 403 -34.22 1.64 5.31
C GLN A 403 -33.16 2.07 4.27
N MET A 404 -32.71 1.17 3.40
CA MET A 404 -31.80 1.52 2.29
C MET A 404 -32.45 2.53 1.33
N ALA A 405 -33.69 2.28 0.90
CA ALA A 405 -34.41 3.18 -0.01
C ALA A 405 -34.61 4.57 0.59
N LYS A 406 -34.89 4.63 1.90
CA LYS A 406 -35.07 5.87 2.63
C LYS A 406 -33.77 6.64 2.81
N LEU A 407 -32.71 5.98 3.27
CA LEU A 407 -31.38 6.60 3.40
C LEU A 407 -30.91 7.14 2.04
N TYR A 408 -31.18 6.39 0.96
CA TYR A 408 -30.91 6.84 -0.40
C TYR A 408 -31.73 8.08 -0.77
N SER A 409 -33.04 8.11 -0.50
CA SER A 409 -33.91 9.27 -0.73
C SER A 409 -33.44 10.52 0.02
N GLU A 410 -33.10 10.39 1.29
CA GLU A 410 -32.68 11.51 2.15
C GLU A 410 -31.32 12.09 1.75
N ARG A 411 -30.39 11.23 1.32
CA ARG A 411 -28.99 11.60 1.01
C ARG A 411 -28.73 11.77 -0.48
N ARG A 412 -29.78 11.74 -1.29
CA ARG A 412 -29.69 11.87 -2.74
C ARG A 412 -28.96 13.12 -3.26
N PRO A 413 -29.07 14.31 -2.64
CA PRO A 413 -28.31 15.49 -3.08
C PRO A 413 -26.80 15.32 -2.96
N SER A 414 -26.31 14.67 -1.89
CA SER A 414 -24.88 14.46 -1.66
C SER A 414 -24.31 13.32 -2.52
N LEU A 415 -25.11 12.29 -2.83
CA LEU A 415 -24.74 11.21 -3.77
C LEU A 415 -24.71 11.71 -5.23
N LYS A 416 -25.63 12.62 -5.61
CA LYS A 416 -25.55 13.31 -6.91
C LYS A 416 -24.28 14.14 -7.01
N ALA A 417 -23.87 14.85 -5.95
CA ALA A 417 -22.60 15.58 -5.92
C ALA A 417 -21.38 14.64 -6.09
N GLN A 418 -21.37 13.45 -5.49
CA GLN A 418 -20.33 12.44 -5.71
C GLN A 418 -20.28 11.92 -7.16
N SER A 419 -21.44 11.80 -7.83
CA SER A 419 -21.49 11.44 -9.27
C SER A 419 -21.20 12.61 -10.22
N LEU A 420 -21.58 13.84 -9.85
CA LEU A 420 -21.43 15.05 -10.67
C LEU A 420 -20.02 15.64 -10.62
N VAL A 421 -19.27 15.39 -9.53
CA VAL A 421 -17.83 15.66 -9.46
C VAL A 421 -17.05 14.79 -10.46
N LYS A 422 -17.61 13.67 -10.92
CA LYS A 422 -17.04 12.84 -12.01
C LYS A 422 -17.57 13.20 -13.42
N ASP A 423 -18.78 13.77 -13.55
CA ASP A 423 -19.40 14.12 -14.85
C ASP A 423 -19.08 15.55 -15.35
N GLY A 424 -18.16 16.28 -14.73
CA GLY A 424 -17.64 17.57 -15.23
C GLY A 424 -18.68 18.71 -15.33
N ARG A 425 -19.84 18.58 -14.69
CA ARG A 425 -20.91 19.60 -14.70
C ARG A 425 -21.24 20.08 -13.31
N CYS A 426 -20.51 21.11 -12.85
CA CYS A 426 -21.03 22.02 -11.83
C CYS A 426 -20.77 23.46 -12.25
N GLY A 427 -21.79 24.08 -12.83
CA GLY A 427 -21.89 25.52 -12.98
C GLY A 427 -22.29 26.13 -11.63
N VAL A 428 -21.57 27.17 -11.25
CA VAL A 428 -21.73 27.93 -10.01
C VAL A 428 -23.15 28.51 -9.90
N SER A 429 -23.81 28.29 -8.76
CA SER A 429 -24.93 29.10 -8.30
C SER A 429 -24.86 29.23 -6.78
N ALA A 430 -24.38 30.37 -6.33
CA ALA A 430 -24.30 30.77 -4.93
C ALA A 430 -25.70 30.87 -4.29
N THR A 431 -25.80 30.47 -3.02
CA THR A 431 -26.32 31.28 -1.89
C THR A 431 -26.52 30.40 -0.65
N SER A 432 -25.74 30.63 0.41
CA SER A 432 -26.28 30.89 1.77
C SER A 432 -25.13 31.09 2.78
N LYS A 433 -25.15 32.26 3.41
CA LYS A 433 -24.27 32.82 4.45
C LYS A 433 -24.15 31.94 5.71
N LEU A 434 -22.99 31.95 6.37
CA LEU A 434 -22.88 32.33 7.80
C LEU A 434 -21.42 32.48 8.30
N LEU A 435 -21.09 33.75 8.59
CA LEU A 435 -20.17 34.31 9.61
C LEU A 435 -18.72 33.80 9.72
N ALA A 436 -17.82 34.56 9.09
CA ALA A 436 -16.47 34.81 9.61
C ALA A 436 -16.42 36.22 10.20
N VAL A 437 -15.76 36.37 11.35
CA VAL A 437 -15.41 37.65 11.99
C VAL A 437 -13.91 37.65 12.23
N ASN A 438 -13.21 38.54 11.49
CA ASN A 438 -12.04 39.35 11.87
C ASN A 438 -10.74 38.62 12.29
N ASN A 439 -9.52 39.05 11.94
CA ASN A 439 -9.09 40.39 11.53
C ASN A 439 -7.59 40.42 11.11
N TYR A 440 -7.24 41.47 10.34
CA TYR A 440 -5.91 42.04 10.04
C TYR A 440 -4.97 41.27 9.08
N GLY A 441 -4.39 41.87 8.05
CA GLY A 441 -4.39 43.28 7.64
C GLY A 441 -3.69 43.45 6.28
N HIS A 442 -4.22 44.40 5.51
CA HIS A 442 -3.85 44.78 4.15
C HIS A 442 -2.40 45.27 3.99
N LEU A 443 -1.86 45.11 2.78
CA LEU A 443 -1.45 46.25 1.95
C LEU A 443 -1.35 45.85 0.46
N ASN A 444 -2.16 46.53 -0.35
CA ASN A 444 -2.13 46.56 -1.82
C ASN A 444 -1.00 47.49 -2.30
N VAL A 445 -0.54 47.32 -3.55
CA VAL A 445 -0.80 48.23 -4.70
C VAL A 445 0.26 48.03 -5.81
N SER A 446 -0.29 47.77 -7.00
CA SER A 446 0.18 47.82 -8.40
C SER A 446 1.35 48.73 -8.81
N TYR A 447 2.07 48.38 -9.90
CA TYR A 447 2.26 49.19 -11.13
C TYR A 447 2.95 48.36 -12.25
N LEU A 448 2.37 48.38 -13.46
CA LEU A 448 3.00 48.20 -14.80
C LEU A 448 3.28 49.62 -15.37
N PRO A 449 4.04 49.90 -16.47
CA PRO A 449 4.34 49.07 -17.65
C PRO A 449 5.74 49.21 -18.33
N GLU A 450 5.96 48.39 -19.37
CA GLU A 450 6.77 48.55 -20.60
C GLU A 450 8.18 49.18 -20.61
N PHE A 451 9.17 48.43 -21.15
CA PHE A 451 10.17 48.96 -22.11
C PHE A 451 10.75 47.84 -22.99
N LEU A 452 10.56 47.97 -24.31
CA LEU A 452 11.26 47.24 -25.37
C LEU A 452 12.69 47.77 -25.49
N GLY A 453 13.66 46.87 -25.64
CA GLY A 453 15.07 47.22 -25.86
C GLY A 453 15.89 46.02 -26.30
N ASP A 454 15.91 45.81 -27.61
CA ASP A 454 16.76 44.86 -28.32
C ASP A 454 18.25 45.13 -28.06
N ARG A 455 19.00 44.10 -27.63
CA ARG A 455 20.46 43.93 -27.81
C ARG A 455 20.89 42.54 -27.34
N SER A 456 21.15 41.66 -28.31
CA SER A 456 21.98 40.48 -28.11
C SER A 456 23.45 40.88 -27.87
N PRO A 457 24.18 40.11 -27.05
CA PRO A 457 25.32 39.38 -27.60
C PRO A 457 25.36 37.91 -27.12
N THR A 458 25.24 37.03 -28.11
CA THR A 458 25.90 35.72 -28.30
C THR A 458 26.71 35.12 -27.14
N GLY A 459 26.37 33.87 -26.77
CA GLY A 459 27.40 32.88 -26.40
C GLY A 459 27.25 32.07 -25.11
N LEU A 460 26.04 31.75 -24.64
CA LEU A 460 25.83 30.70 -23.63
C LEU A 460 24.73 29.77 -24.12
N THR A 461 25.11 28.56 -24.54
CA THR A 461 24.16 27.48 -24.84
C THR A 461 23.34 27.20 -23.59
N LYS A 462 22.04 27.51 -23.67
CA LYS A 462 21.01 27.03 -22.75
C LYS A 462 21.16 25.52 -22.63
N GLY A 463 21.68 25.04 -21.50
CA GLY A 463 21.61 23.63 -21.13
C GLY A 463 20.14 23.28 -20.93
N SER A 464 19.48 22.84 -22.00
CA SER A 464 18.14 22.27 -21.93
C SER A 464 18.24 20.96 -21.17
N ILE A 465 18.08 21.02 -19.85
CA ILE A 465 17.63 19.89 -19.04
C ILE A 465 16.36 19.39 -19.72
N GLY A 466 16.40 18.13 -20.18
CA GLY A 466 15.31 17.51 -20.93
C GLY A 466 13.96 17.88 -20.37
N ASP A 467 13.24 18.68 -21.13
CA ASP A 467 11.79 18.73 -21.05
C ASP A 467 11.29 17.28 -21.04
N GLY A 468 10.54 16.89 -20.00
CA GLY A 468 9.90 15.57 -19.89
C GLY A 468 8.97 15.20 -21.06
N ARG A 469 8.91 16.03 -22.13
CA ARG A 469 8.28 15.72 -23.41
C ARG A 469 8.95 14.64 -24.25
N THR A 470 10.14 14.14 -23.90
CA THR A 470 10.59 12.85 -24.48
C THR A 470 9.77 11.71 -23.87
N GLN A 471 8.52 11.57 -24.31
CA GLN A 471 7.78 10.33 -24.18
C GLN A 471 8.62 9.25 -24.86
N ILE A 472 9.09 8.26 -24.10
CA ILE A 472 9.63 7.02 -24.67
C ILE A 472 8.43 6.26 -25.24
N LYS A 473 7.99 6.66 -26.45
CA LYS A 473 7.07 5.88 -27.27
C LYS A 473 7.84 4.71 -27.85
N ARG A 474 8.06 3.66 -27.05
CA ARG A 474 8.16 2.31 -27.60
C ARG A 474 6.75 1.75 -27.59
N GLU A 475 5.96 2.11 -28.60
CA GLU A 475 4.72 1.40 -28.91
C GLU A 475 5.05 -0.10 -28.93
N THR A 476 4.22 -0.91 -28.29
CA THR A 476 4.42 -2.36 -28.16
C THR A 476 4.45 -3.01 -29.54
N SER A 477 5.63 -3.03 -30.17
CA SER A 477 5.86 -3.75 -31.42
C SER A 477 5.59 -5.24 -31.20
N GLU A 478 4.99 -5.88 -32.21
CA GLU A 478 4.54 -7.27 -32.24
C GLU A 478 5.42 -8.24 -31.43
N GLU A 479 4.78 -9.04 -30.57
CA GLU A 479 5.35 -9.99 -29.60
C GLU A 479 6.39 -10.98 -30.17
N GLY A 480 6.54 -11.08 -31.49
CA GLY A 480 7.48 -11.97 -32.17
C GLY A 480 8.93 -11.48 -32.32
N SER A 481 9.23 -10.20 -32.04
CA SER A 481 10.53 -9.58 -32.37
C SER A 481 11.50 -9.36 -31.19
N ARG A 482 11.08 -9.64 -29.95
CA ARG A 482 11.86 -9.33 -28.72
C ARG A 482 12.82 -10.48 -28.35
N PRO A 483 14.02 -10.20 -27.79
CA PRO A 483 15.01 -11.26 -27.49
C PRO A 483 14.57 -12.30 -26.47
N TRP A 484 13.58 -11.98 -25.63
CA TRP A 484 13.00 -12.90 -24.63
C TRP A 484 11.75 -13.62 -25.12
N GLY A 485 11.33 -13.43 -26.38
CA GLY A 485 10.16 -14.08 -26.98
C GLY A 485 8.89 -13.94 -26.14
N LYS A 486 8.16 -15.05 -25.97
CA LYS A 486 6.91 -15.13 -25.18
C LYS A 486 7.11 -15.23 -23.66
N ARG A 487 8.32 -15.00 -23.13
CA ARG A 487 8.54 -15.05 -21.67
C ARG A 487 7.71 -13.95 -21.01
N ILE A 488 7.07 -14.29 -19.89
CA ILE A 488 6.26 -13.35 -19.08
C ILE A 488 7.02 -12.95 -17.80
N LYS A 489 8.08 -13.69 -17.44
CA LYS A 489 8.89 -13.44 -16.25
C LYS A 489 10.39 -13.49 -16.56
N PRO A 490 11.24 -12.67 -15.91
CA PRO A 490 12.66 -12.56 -16.22
C PRO A 490 13.50 -13.60 -15.47
N TYR A 491 13.19 -14.88 -15.67
CA TYR A 491 13.89 -15.98 -15.00
C TYR A 491 14.63 -16.88 -15.99
N GLY A 492 15.68 -17.52 -15.50
CA GLY A 492 16.50 -18.47 -16.26
C GLY A 492 17.69 -17.84 -16.97
N GLN A 493 18.19 -18.52 -18.01
CA GLN A 493 19.39 -18.09 -18.73
C GLN A 493 19.16 -16.77 -19.46
N THR A 494 20.10 -15.82 -19.25
CA THR A 494 20.21 -14.55 -19.96
C THR A 494 20.19 -14.79 -21.47
N PRO A 495 19.30 -14.12 -22.23
CA PRO A 495 19.28 -14.21 -23.70
C PRO A 495 20.62 -13.80 -24.31
N LYS A 496 20.94 -14.38 -25.47
CA LYS A 496 22.07 -13.93 -26.28
C LYS A 496 21.52 -13.12 -27.44
N THR A 497 21.54 -11.79 -27.33
CA THR A 497 20.96 -10.92 -28.37
C THR A 497 21.95 -10.65 -29.51
N GLY A 498 23.25 -10.80 -29.25
CA GLY A 498 24.32 -10.43 -30.18
C GLY A 498 24.47 -8.91 -30.38
N ARG A 499 23.72 -8.09 -29.66
CA ARG A 499 23.74 -6.62 -29.76
C ARG A 499 24.66 -6.03 -28.70
N THR A 500 25.33 -4.95 -29.07
CA THR A 500 26.09 -4.11 -28.14
C THR A 500 25.51 -2.69 -28.18
N ARG A 501 25.30 -2.11 -27.00
CA ARG A 501 24.86 -0.73 -26.78
C ARG A 501 26.08 0.09 -26.37
N HIS A 502 26.46 1.05 -27.21
CA HIS A 502 27.64 1.88 -26.98
C HIS A 502 27.22 3.23 -26.41
N TYR A 503 27.94 3.68 -25.38
CA TYR A 503 27.77 4.98 -24.75
C TYR A 503 29.12 5.65 -24.53
N GLU A 504 29.15 6.96 -24.65
CA GLU A 504 30.35 7.79 -24.45
C GLU A 504 30.03 8.82 -23.37
N PHE A 505 30.78 8.78 -22.26
CA PHE A 505 30.61 9.64 -21.09
C PHE A 505 31.81 10.56 -20.97
N THR A 506 31.59 11.86 -21.14
CA THR A 506 32.55 12.90 -20.76
C THR A 506 32.20 13.41 -19.39
N ILE A 507 33.09 13.17 -18.43
CA ILE A 507 32.93 13.61 -17.04
C ILE A 507 33.70 14.92 -16.86
N GLU A 508 33.01 15.98 -16.46
CA GLU A 508 33.60 17.30 -16.31
C GLU A 508 32.95 18.10 -15.17
N ARG A 509 33.62 19.17 -14.73
CA ARG A 509 33.03 20.17 -13.83
C ARG A 509 31.94 20.91 -14.58
N ALA A 510 30.83 21.17 -13.91
CA ALA A 510 29.69 21.91 -14.44
C ALA A 510 29.08 22.80 -13.35
N ILE A 511 28.25 23.73 -13.78
CA ILE A 511 27.44 24.56 -12.88
C ILE A 511 26.04 23.96 -12.81
N SER A 512 25.54 23.71 -11.60
CA SER A 512 24.18 23.25 -11.35
C SER A 512 23.28 24.41 -10.90
N ASN A 513 22.04 24.40 -11.36
CA ASN A 513 20.95 25.26 -10.90
C ASN A 513 19.66 24.42 -10.77
N SER A 514 19.67 23.46 -9.84
CA SER A 514 18.55 22.52 -9.63
C SER A 514 17.38 23.10 -8.85
N ASP A 515 17.59 24.14 -8.05
CA ASP A 515 16.54 24.74 -7.22
C ASP A 515 16.58 26.27 -7.14
N GLY A 516 17.34 26.95 -8.00
CA GLY A 516 17.56 28.40 -7.96
C GLY A 516 18.89 28.78 -7.30
N TYR A 517 19.53 27.86 -6.56
CA TYR A 517 20.87 28.04 -6.01
C TYR A 517 21.92 27.56 -7.01
N ILE A 518 22.84 28.45 -7.39
CA ILE A 518 23.93 28.13 -8.31
C ILE A 518 25.09 27.55 -7.52
N LYS A 519 25.54 26.36 -7.89
CA LYS A 519 26.73 25.72 -7.30
C LYS A 519 27.60 25.02 -8.34
N ASP A 520 28.87 24.85 -8.01
CA ASP A 520 29.76 23.93 -8.69
C ASP A 520 29.29 22.49 -8.50
N SER A 521 29.43 21.68 -9.54
CA SER A 521 28.99 20.29 -9.61
C SER A 521 29.84 19.51 -10.61
N LEU A 522 29.55 18.22 -10.71
CA LEU A 522 30.11 17.34 -11.71
C LEU A 522 28.99 16.82 -12.59
N ALA A 523 29.22 16.79 -13.90
CA ALA A 523 28.23 16.37 -14.88
C ALA A 523 28.78 15.28 -15.81
N ILE A 524 27.85 14.51 -16.38
CA ILE A 524 28.14 13.53 -17.42
C ILE A 524 27.51 14.04 -18.70
N ASN A 525 28.32 14.34 -19.71
CA ASN A 525 27.90 14.97 -20.95
C ASN A 525 27.11 16.28 -20.72
N GLY A 526 27.57 17.10 -19.75
CA GLY A 526 26.92 18.35 -19.37
C GLY A 526 25.55 18.20 -18.69
N GLN A 527 25.15 16.99 -18.27
CA GLN A 527 23.85 16.71 -17.67
C GLN A 527 23.98 16.28 -16.19
N ILE A 528 23.04 16.77 -15.38
CA ILE A 528 22.81 16.36 -13.98
C ILE A 528 21.28 16.24 -13.80
N PRO A 529 20.72 15.04 -13.60
CA PRO A 529 21.37 13.72 -13.67
C PRO A 529 21.99 13.43 -15.04
N GLY A 530 22.94 12.48 -15.09
CA GLY A 530 23.56 12.00 -16.31
C GLY A 530 22.59 11.28 -17.27
N PRO A 531 23.03 10.99 -18.51
CA PRO A 531 22.19 10.42 -19.56
C PRO A 531 21.69 9.00 -19.21
N LEU A 532 20.48 8.66 -19.66
CA LEU A 532 19.91 7.32 -19.50
C LEU A 532 20.69 6.27 -20.34
N ILE A 533 21.09 5.17 -19.70
CA ILE A 533 21.51 3.95 -20.40
C ILE A 533 20.33 3.01 -20.58
N GLU A 534 20.06 2.63 -21.82
CA GLU A 534 19.02 1.68 -22.19
C GLU A 534 19.61 0.42 -22.84
N ALA A 535 19.10 -0.75 -22.46
CA ALA A 535 19.46 -2.02 -23.06
C ALA A 535 18.27 -2.99 -23.06
N ASP A 536 18.25 -3.95 -23.98
CA ASP A 536 17.36 -5.11 -23.89
C ASP A 536 18.06 -6.22 -23.06
N TRP A 537 17.29 -7.05 -22.34
CA TRP A 537 17.85 -8.16 -21.55
C TRP A 537 18.71 -9.09 -22.40
N GLY A 538 20.00 -9.18 -22.06
CA GLY A 538 21.01 -9.95 -22.79
C GLY A 538 21.87 -9.17 -23.78
N ASP A 539 21.61 -7.88 -24.00
CA ASP A 539 22.52 -7.00 -24.73
C ASP A 539 23.85 -6.87 -23.99
N VAL A 540 24.93 -6.57 -24.72
CA VAL A 540 26.17 -6.07 -24.11
C VAL A 540 26.05 -4.56 -23.96
N ILE A 541 26.39 -4.03 -22.79
CA ILE A 541 26.55 -2.60 -22.53
C ILE A 541 28.04 -2.29 -22.56
N GLU A 542 28.42 -1.30 -23.36
CA GLU A 542 29.78 -0.80 -23.47
C GLU A 542 29.78 0.71 -23.26
N VAL A 543 30.50 1.20 -22.26
CA VAL A 543 30.56 2.61 -21.89
C VAL A 543 32.01 3.07 -21.82
N THR A 544 32.41 3.97 -22.70
CA THR A 544 33.71 4.65 -22.61
C THR A 544 33.54 5.89 -21.75
N VAL A 545 34.33 5.98 -20.69
CA VAL A 545 34.35 7.11 -19.76
C VAL A 545 35.62 7.90 -19.98
N HIS A 546 35.48 9.18 -20.32
CA HIS A 546 36.55 10.17 -20.43
C HIS A 546 36.54 11.05 -19.18
N ASN A 547 37.64 11.06 -18.43
CA ASN A 547 37.78 11.95 -17.28
C ASN A 547 38.36 13.30 -17.73
N HIS A 548 37.51 14.32 -17.84
CA HIS A 548 37.89 15.69 -18.20
C HIS A 548 37.79 16.65 -16.99
N ILE A 549 37.89 16.15 -15.75
CA ILE A 549 37.89 17.00 -14.56
C ILE A 549 39.25 17.70 -14.41
N LYS A 550 39.28 19.03 -14.57
CA LYS A 550 40.54 19.81 -14.68
C LYS A 550 40.90 20.68 -13.48
N THR A 551 39.94 21.29 -12.80
CA THR A 551 40.27 22.30 -11.77
C THR A 551 39.27 22.26 -10.62
N PRO A 552 39.68 21.80 -9.42
CA PRO A 552 40.86 20.94 -9.21
C PRO A 552 40.70 19.62 -9.99
N GLU A 553 41.83 19.07 -10.47
CA GLU A 553 41.88 17.74 -11.09
C GLU A 553 41.59 16.65 -10.07
N GLU A 554 40.85 15.61 -10.47
CA GLU A 554 40.57 14.45 -9.63
C GLU A 554 40.32 13.19 -10.45
N GLY A 555 40.58 12.02 -9.86
CA GLY A 555 40.22 10.74 -10.45
C GLY A 555 38.71 10.55 -10.53
N THR A 556 38.28 9.51 -11.24
CA THR A 556 36.87 9.08 -11.22
C THR A 556 36.77 7.58 -11.53
N SER A 557 35.65 6.96 -11.20
CA SER A 557 35.35 5.58 -11.55
C SER A 557 33.84 5.36 -11.46
N ILE A 558 33.24 4.64 -12.42
CA ILE A 558 31.79 4.45 -12.48
C ILE A 558 31.41 3.03 -12.05
N HIS A 559 30.57 2.94 -11.02
CA HIS A 559 29.89 1.73 -10.59
C HIS A 559 28.50 1.62 -11.24
N TRP A 560 28.07 0.38 -11.46
CA TRP A 560 26.82 0.04 -12.16
C TRP A 560 25.89 -0.68 -11.18
N HIS A 561 25.25 0.10 -10.32
CA HIS A 561 24.46 -0.37 -9.19
C HIS A 561 23.53 -1.53 -9.56
N GLY A 562 23.54 -2.61 -8.79
CA GLY A 562 22.59 -3.73 -8.91
C GLY A 562 22.88 -4.73 -10.04
N PHE A 563 23.90 -4.49 -10.88
CA PHE A 563 24.46 -5.53 -11.75
C PHE A 563 25.32 -6.50 -10.95
N PHE A 564 25.31 -7.77 -11.31
CA PHE A 564 26.18 -8.77 -10.71
C PHE A 564 27.59 -8.72 -11.27
N MET A 565 27.79 -8.13 -12.46
CA MET A 565 29.09 -8.18 -13.15
C MET A 565 29.57 -9.61 -13.37
N LYS A 566 28.63 -10.51 -13.66
CA LYS A 566 28.94 -11.93 -13.83
C LYS A 566 29.96 -12.13 -14.93
N ASP A 567 31.03 -12.85 -14.59
CA ASP A 567 32.20 -13.09 -15.44
C ASP A 567 33.04 -11.84 -15.82
N SER A 568 32.71 -10.66 -15.27
CA SER A 568 33.45 -9.41 -15.52
C SER A 568 33.66 -8.54 -14.26
N PRO A 569 34.13 -9.11 -13.12
CA PRO A 569 34.24 -8.38 -11.84
C PRO A 569 35.18 -7.15 -11.90
N TRP A 570 36.10 -7.10 -12.87
CA TRP A 570 37.00 -5.95 -13.07
C TRP A 570 36.32 -4.72 -13.69
N PHE A 571 35.03 -4.81 -14.04
CA PHE A 571 34.22 -3.67 -14.51
C PHE A 571 33.25 -3.16 -13.44
N ASP A 572 33.36 -3.63 -12.20
CA ASP A 572 32.46 -3.21 -11.12
C ASP A 572 32.68 -1.76 -10.67
N GLY A 573 33.82 -1.14 -10.99
CA GLY A 573 33.96 0.32 -10.88
C GLY A 573 34.39 0.88 -9.53
N ILE A 574 34.96 0.07 -8.64
CA ILE A 574 35.43 0.52 -7.31
C ILE A 574 36.94 0.81 -7.36
N PRO A 575 37.35 2.09 -7.22
CA PRO A 575 38.75 2.48 -7.24
C PRO A 575 39.49 1.94 -6.01
N GLY A 576 40.74 1.51 -6.18
CA GLY A 576 41.53 0.86 -5.12
C GLY A 576 41.07 -0.55 -4.74
N VAL A 577 39.96 -1.04 -5.29
CA VAL A 577 39.45 -2.41 -5.05
C VAL A 577 39.49 -3.23 -6.33
N VAL A 578 38.66 -2.93 -7.33
CA VAL A 578 38.62 -3.69 -8.59
C VAL A 578 39.43 -3.05 -9.72
N GLN A 579 39.67 -1.74 -9.63
CA GLN A 579 40.47 -0.97 -10.58
C GLN A 579 41.18 0.21 -9.91
N CYS A 580 42.14 0.82 -10.58
CA CYS A 580 42.61 2.16 -10.21
C CYS A 580 41.63 3.23 -10.73
N PRO A 581 41.61 4.45 -10.16
CA PRO A 581 40.83 5.55 -10.73
C PRO A 581 41.22 5.84 -12.18
N ILE A 582 40.26 6.30 -12.97
CA ILE A 582 40.52 6.88 -14.29
C ILE A 582 41.18 8.24 -14.05
N ALA A 583 42.46 8.36 -14.40
CA ALA A 583 43.22 9.60 -14.22
C ALA A 583 42.63 10.77 -15.03
N PRO A 584 42.79 12.01 -14.58
CA PRO A 584 42.49 13.20 -15.38
C PRO A 584 43.12 13.12 -16.79
N GLY A 585 42.32 13.41 -17.81
CA GLY A 585 42.70 13.30 -19.23
C GLY A 585 42.74 11.87 -19.78
N ALA A 586 42.60 10.83 -18.95
CA ALA A 586 42.56 9.45 -19.39
C ALA A 586 41.13 8.97 -19.67
N SER A 587 41.02 7.74 -20.19
CA SER A 587 39.73 7.12 -20.49
C SER A 587 39.73 5.64 -20.19
N PHE A 588 38.57 5.09 -19.88
CA PHE A 588 38.37 3.67 -19.62
C PHE A 588 37.04 3.17 -20.18
N THR A 589 37.06 2.03 -20.86
CA THR A 589 35.85 1.43 -21.43
C THR A 589 35.39 0.25 -20.57
N TYR A 590 34.22 0.40 -19.96
CA TYR A 590 33.50 -0.65 -19.26
C TYR A 590 32.72 -1.49 -20.26
N ARG A 591 32.69 -2.81 -20.08
CA ARG A 591 31.97 -3.71 -20.99
C ARG A 591 31.41 -4.94 -20.29
N PHE A 592 30.10 -5.00 -20.12
CA PHE A 592 29.42 -6.09 -19.38
C PHE A 592 28.07 -6.44 -20.03
N ILE A 593 27.47 -7.55 -19.62
CA ILE A 593 26.19 -8.01 -20.16
C ILE A 593 25.06 -7.41 -19.33
N ALA A 594 24.00 -6.97 -20.00
CA ALA A 594 22.71 -6.62 -19.40
C ALA A 594 22.02 -7.91 -18.89
N GLU A 595 22.56 -8.50 -17.82
CA GLU A 595 22.27 -9.88 -17.42
C GLU A 595 20.88 -10.09 -16.82
N ARG A 596 20.24 -8.99 -16.40
CA ARG A 596 18.93 -8.95 -15.76
C ARG A 596 18.15 -7.70 -16.21
N PRO A 597 16.83 -7.81 -16.44
CA PRO A 597 15.99 -6.65 -16.71
C PRO A 597 15.55 -5.97 -15.41
N GLY A 598 15.20 -4.69 -15.49
CA GLY A 598 14.74 -3.91 -14.35
C GLY A 598 15.11 -2.43 -14.46
N THR A 599 14.98 -1.75 -13.32
CA THR A 599 15.38 -0.36 -13.14
C THR A 599 16.61 -0.32 -12.24
N THR A 600 17.64 0.38 -12.68
CA THR A 600 18.80 0.67 -11.85
C THR A 600 19.44 2.00 -12.23
N TRP A 601 20.66 2.25 -11.77
CA TRP A 601 21.38 3.48 -11.94
C TRP A 601 22.88 3.20 -11.95
N TYR A 602 23.66 4.17 -12.42
CA TYR A 602 25.11 4.18 -12.31
C TYR A 602 25.54 5.43 -11.56
N HIS A 603 26.68 5.39 -10.90
CA HIS A 603 27.24 6.53 -10.19
C HIS A 603 28.75 6.44 -10.05
N SER A 604 29.39 7.58 -9.77
CA SER A 604 30.79 7.57 -9.36
C SER A 604 30.94 6.85 -8.02
N HIS A 605 32.01 6.06 -7.91
CA HIS A 605 32.43 5.38 -6.69
C HIS A 605 33.82 5.86 -6.25
N TYR A 606 34.19 7.08 -6.66
CA TYR A 606 35.41 7.76 -6.22
C TYR A 606 35.01 8.77 -5.16
N SER A 607 35.26 8.46 -3.88
CA SER A 607 34.78 9.27 -2.75
C SER A 607 33.28 9.59 -2.91
N ALA A 608 32.80 10.70 -2.34
CA ALA A 608 31.42 11.14 -2.47
C ALA A 608 31.11 11.90 -3.80
N GLN A 609 31.84 11.65 -4.90
CA GLN A 609 31.64 12.36 -6.18
C GLN A 609 30.20 12.31 -6.70
N TYR A 610 29.47 11.22 -6.44
CA TYR A 610 28.08 11.12 -6.89
C TYR A 610 27.16 12.12 -6.17
N GLY A 611 27.43 12.45 -4.90
CA GLY A 611 26.77 13.55 -4.19
C GLY A 611 27.05 14.93 -4.81
N GLY A 612 28.13 15.02 -5.61
CA GLY A 612 28.47 16.17 -6.45
C GLY A 612 27.78 16.21 -7.82
N GLY A 613 27.03 15.17 -8.20
CA GLY A 613 26.25 15.13 -9.46
C GLY A 613 26.60 13.98 -10.42
N LEU A 614 27.62 13.16 -10.13
CA LEU A 614 28.01 12.03 -10.99
C LEU A 614 27.15 10.77 -10.77
N TYR A 615 25.92 10.82 -11.25
CA TYR A 615 25.02 9.67 -11.31
C TYR A 615 24.05 9.79 -12.49
N GLY A 616 23.47 8.67 -12.92
CA GLY A 616 22.42 8.66 -13.94
C GLY A 616 21.69 7.33 -14.02
N PRO A 617 20.57 7.27 -14.75
CA PRO A 617 19.67 6.13 -14.69
C PRO A 617 20.05 5.04 -15.69
N MET A 618 19.66 3.80 -15.39
CA MET A 618 19.77 2.66 -16.28
C MET A 618 18.45 1.89 -16.35
N VAL A 619 18.01 1.55 -17.56
CA VAL A 619 16.85 0.69 -17.79
C VAL A 619 17.25 -0.49 -18.66
N VAL A 620 17.06 -1.70 -18.13
CA VAL A 620 17.16 -2.92 -18.93
C VAL A 620 15.76 -3.45 -19.18
N TYR A 621 15.32 -3.38 -20.43
CA TYR A 621 14.01 -3.86 -20.85
C TYR A 621 13.96 -5.38 -20.87
N GLY A 622 12.84 -5.94 -20.42
CA GLY A 622 12.60 -7.36 -20.38
C GLY A 622 11.11 -7.69 -20.27
N PRO A 623 10.77 -8.95 -19.99
CA PRO A 623 9.38 -9.34 -19.79
C PRO A 623 8.80 -8.67 -18.55
N SER A 624 7.54 -8.21 -18.67
CA SER A 624 6.78 -7.63 -17.55
C SER A 624 5.74 -8.64 -17.08
N HIS A 625 5.61 -8.77 -15.77
CA HIS A 625 4.59 -9.61 -15.11
C HIS A 625 3.32 -8.82 -14.76
N ALA A 626 3.32 -7.51 -14.99
CA ALA A 626 2.21 -6.61 -14.78
C ALA A 626 1.97 -5.77 -16.03
N ASN A 627 0.70 -5.53 -16.36
CA ASN A 627 0.30 -4.80 -17.55
C ASN A 627 0.31 -3.30 -17.29
N PHE A 628 0.91 -2.55 -18.20
CA PHE A 628 0.90 -1.09 -18.23
C PHE A 628 0.85 -0.61 -19.68
N ASP A 629 0.34 0.60 -19.90
CA ASP A 629 0.20 1.17 -21.24
C ASP A 629 1.42 2.02 -21.63
N ILE A 630 1.97 2.77 -20.67
CA ILE A 630 2.99 3.79 -20.90
C ILE A 630 4.10 3.62 -19.86
N ASP A 631 5.35 3.55 -20.29
CA ASP A 631 6.51 3.67 -19.40
C ASP A 631 6.94 5.13 -19.36
N ILE A 632 6.79 5.78 -18.21
CA ILE A 632 7.25 7.16 -17.99
C ILE A 632 8.77 7.22 -17.94
N GLY A 633 9.41 6.11 -17.57
CA GLY A 633 10.86 6.04 -17.37
C GLY A 633 11.30 6.37 -15.94
N PRO A 634 12.61 6.57 -15.75
CA PRO A 634 13.23 6.87 -14.46
C PRO A 634 12.75 8.17 -13.84
N ILE A 635 12.55 8.14 -12.51
CA ILE A 635 12.25 9.32 -11.70
C ILE A 635 13.14 9.27 -10.47
N PHE A 636 14.08 10.20 -10.38
CA PHE A 636 14.90 10.35 -9.18
C PHE A 636 14.16 11.09 -8.08
N VAL A 637 14.31 10.63 -6.85
CA VAL A 637 13.88 11.33 -5.63
C VAL A 637 15.09 11.39 -4.69
N SER A 638 15.58 12.59 -4.37
CA SER A 638 16.85 12.73 -3.63
C SER A 638 16.83 13.90 -2.67
N ASP A 639 17.77 13.86 -1.73
CA ASP A 639 18.26 15.06 -1.05
C ASP A 639 19.14 15.90 -2.00
N TYR A 640 19.45 17.13 -1.61
CA TYR A 640 20.29 18.05 -2.37
C TYR A 640 21.05 18.99 -1.45
N TYR A 641 22.36 19.07 -1.68
CA TYR A 641 23.29 19.88 -0.90
C TYR A 641 23.78 21.06 -1.74
N HIS A 642 23.76 22.25 -1.17
CA HIS A 642 24.32 23.46 -1.78
C HIS A 642 25.83 23.51 -1.63
N LYS A 643 26.36 23.03 -0.50
CA LYS A 643 27.80 22.89 -0.27
C LYS A 643 28.39 21.81 -1.20
N GLU A 644 29.57 22.06 -1.74
CA GLU A 644 30.28 21.09 -2.59
C GLU A 644 30.55 19.79 -1.84
N TYR A 645 30.43 18.65 -2.54
CA TYR A 645 30.59 17.33 -1.92
C TYR A 645 31.94 17.19 -1.22
N PHE A 646 33.04 17.63 -1.86
CA PHE A 646 34.38 17.49 -1.29
C PHE A 646 34.54 18.33 -0.01
N LYS A 647 33.92 19.51 0.05
CA LYS A 647 33.89 20.35 1.25
C LYS A 647 33.08 19.70 2.38
N ILE A 648 32.00 18.99 2.04
CA ILE A 648 31.25 18.20 3.03
C ILE A 648 32.13 17.06 3.55
N VAL A 649 32.82 16.33 2.69
CA VAL A 649 33.76 15.27 3.13
C VAL A 649 34.85 15.85 4.03
N GLN A 650 35.44 17.01 3.69
CA GLN A 650 36.44 17.70 4.52
C GLN A 650 35.93 18.01 5.94
N ASP A 651 34.69 18.48 6.05
CA ASP A 651 34.04 18.73 7.34
C ASP A 651 33.84 17.43 8.13
N LEU A 652 33.33 16.38 7.46
CA LEU A 652 33.00 15.08 8.06
C LEU A 652 34.25 14.37 8.61
N VAL A 653 35.33 14.33 7.83
CA VAL A 653 36.59 13.71 8.23
C VAL A 653 37.39 14.63 9.17
N GLY A 654 36.93 15.85 9.44
CA GLY A 654 37.55 16.77 10.39
C GLY A 654 37.28 16.42 11.85
N THR A 655 37.83 17.21 12.76
CA THR A 655 37.67 17.03 14.22
C THR A 655 36.56 17.89 14.84
N ASP A 656 35.93 18.77 14.06
CA ASP A 656 34.83 19.61 14.53
C ASP A 656 33.50 18.85 14.46
N GLN A 657 33.08 18.35 15.63
CA GLN A 657 31.87 17.54 15.75
C GLN A 657 30.59 18.26 15.34
N SER A 658 30.58 19.61 15.35
CA SER A 658 29.41 20.39 14.93
C SER A 658 29.12 20.28 13.43
N LEU A 659 30.11 19.83 12.64
CA LEU A 659 30.03 19.71 11.18
C LEU A 659 29.81 18.27 10.69
N TRP A 660 29.81 17.28 11.60
CA TRP A 660 29.69 15.86 11.24
C TRP A 660 28.30 15.43 10.71
N HIS A 661 27.29 16.29 10.83
CA HIS A 661 25.92 15.98 10.43
C HIS A 661 25.36 17.08 9.51
N PRO A 662 25.82 17.15 8.24
CA PRO A 662 25.42 18.19 7.32
C PRO A 662 23.94 18.02 6.93
N PRO A 663 23.07 19.00 7.20
CA PRO A 663 21.71 18.95 6.69
C PRO A 663 21.73 19.17 5.17
N SER A 664 20.91 18.41 4.44
CA SER A 664 20.62 18.77 3.05
C SER A 664 19.88 20.10 3.00
N ASN A 665 20.11 20.88 1.95
CA ASN A 665 19.46 22.17 1.79
C ASN A 665 18.06 22.04 1.18
N ASN A 666 17.86 21.00 0.35
CA ASN A 666 16.61 20.77 -0.35
C ASN A 666 16.41 19.28 -0.65
N SER A 667 15.21 18.95 -1.14
CA SER A 667 14.89 17.68 -1.79
C SER A 667 14.57 17.94 -3.25
N LEU A 668 14.81 16.98 -4.15
CA LEU A 668 14.54 17.11 -5.58
C LEU A 668 13.66 15.96 -6.09
N ILE A 669 12.82 16.26 -7.09
CA ILE A 669 12.23 15.25 -7.97
C ILE A 669 12.80 15.46 -9.37
N ASN A 670 13.49 14.43 -9.87
CA ASN A 670 14.13 14.40 -11.18
C ASN A 670 15.02 15.62 -11.46
N GLY A 671 15.84 15.98 -10.46
CA GLY A 671 16.83 17.05 -10.56
C GLY A 671 16.30 18.47 -10.36
N ARG A 672 15.01 18.64 -10.00
CA ARG A 672 14.42 19.97 -9.78
C ARG A 672 13.56 20.08 -8.52
N ASN A 673 13.56 21.28 -7.94
CA ASN A 673 12.56 21.74 -6.97
C ASN A 673 12.58 23.28 -6.92
N ILE A 674 11.78 23.88 -6.04
CA ILE A 674 11.82 25.33 -5.76
C ILE A 674 12.52 25.55 -4.42
N HIS A 675 13.35 26.58 -4.31
CA HIS A 675 13.95 26.96 -3.03
C HIS A 675 12.95 27.75 -2.15
N ALA A 676 12.72 27.26 -0.93
CA ALA A 676 11.67 27.78 -0.04
C ALA A 676 11.90 29.25 0.40
N ARG A 677 13.15 29.71 0.42
CA ARG A 677 13.50 31.13 0.59
C ARG A 677 13.89 31.64 -0.78
N ARG A 678 13.15 32.59 -1.37
CA ARG A 678 13.65 33.24 -2.59
C ARG A 678 15.06 33.72 -2.31
N CYS A 679 15.95 33.40 -3.23
CA CYS A 679 17.40 33.55 -3.15
C CYS A 679 17.90 35.02 -2.95
N GLY A 680 17.02 35.97 -2.60
CA GLY A 680 17.25 37.42 -2.62
C GLY A 680 17.19 38.16 -1.28
N THR A 681 17.16 37.52 -0.10
CA THR A 681 17.04 38.29 1.18
C THR A 681 18.10 38.06 2.25
N ASN A 682 19.18 37.31 1.99
CA ASN A 682 20.47 37.26 2.72
C ASN A 682 21.05 35.84 2.63
N LEU A 683 21.79 35.54 1.57
CA LEU A 683 22.63 34.35 1.51
C LEU A 683 24.08 34.79 1.72
N THR A 684 24.62 34.54 2.92
CA THR A 684 26.02 34.81 3.26
C THR A 684 26.98 33.71 2.76
N GLU A 685 26.45 32.63 2.17
CA GLU A 685 27.21 31.40 1.88
C GLU A 685 27.34 31.03 0.40
N SER A 686 26.63 31.70 -0.53
CA SER A 686 26.80 31.42 -1.96
C SER A 686 27.96 32.22 -2.56
N THR A 687 28.98 31.53 -3.07
CA THR A 687 30.10 32.12 -3.79
C THR A 687 29.75 32.46 -5.25
N LEU A 688 28.78 31.75 -5.85
CA LEU A 688 28.36 31.90 -7.26
C LEU A 688 27.02 32.64 -7.43
N GLY A 689 26.34 32.95 -6.34
CA GLY A 689 25.07 33.67 -6.34
C GLY A 689 23.84 32.78 -6.57
N CYS A 690 22.78 33.39 -7.09
CA CYS A 690 21.49 32.77 -7.31
C CYS A 690 21.05 32.93 -8.76
N GLY A 691 20.45 31.88 -9.32
CA GLY A 691 19.99 31.80 -10.69
C GLY A 691 18.49 32.04 -10.84
N GLU A 692 18.00 31.92 -12.07
CA GLU A 692 16.56 31.83 -12.32
C GLU A 692 16.01 30.55 -11.68
N GLU A 693 14.81 30.63 -11.09
CA GLU A 693 14.12 29.48 -10.52
C GLU A 693 13.80 28.44 -11.62
N PRO A 694 14.32 27.20 -11.51
CA PRO A 694 14.18 26.19 -12.57
C PRO A 694 12.76 25.60 -12.67
N GLY A 695 11.90 25.91 -11.70
CA GLY A 695 10.54 25.40 -11.57
C GLY A 695 10.48 23.91 -11.22
N LEU A 696 9.26 23.37 -11.17
CA LEU A 696 9.04 21.95 -10.87
C LEU A 696 9.28 21.06 -12.10
N SER A 697 9.75 19.84 -11.86
CA SER A 697 9.70 18.77 -12.87
C SER A 697 8.27 18.53 -13.33
N LYS A 698 8.10 18.17 -14.61
CA LYS A 698 6.79 17.96 -15.24
C LYS A 698 6.74 16.60 -15.93
N PHE A 699 5.64 15.89 -15.77
CA PHE A 699 5.39 14.58 -16.34
C PHE A 699 4.02 14.55 -17.02
N SER A 700 3.94 13.98 -18.21
CA SER A 700 2.68 13.86 -18.95
C SER A 700 2.00 12.52 -18.67
N PHE A 701 0.77 12.55 -18.17
CA PHE A 701 -0.10 11.38 -18.05
C PHE A 701 -1.18 11.42 -19.14
N ARG A 702 -1.68 10.23 -19.52
CA ARG A 702 -2.82 10.08 -20.41
C ARG A 702 -4.01 9.51 -19.66
N SER A 703 -5.15 10.20 -19.71
CA SER A 703 -6.37 9.78 -19.03
C SER A 703 -6.77 8.34 -19.39
N GLY A 704 -7.11 7.56 -18.36
CA GLY A 704 -7.49 6.15 -18.46
C GLY A 704 -6.33 5.15 -18.61
N LYS A 705 -5.10 5.61 -18.85
CA LYS A 705 -3.92 4.75 -19.05
C LYS A 705 -3.21 4.40 -17.75
N ILE A 706 -2.57 3.23 -17.72
CA ILE A 706 -1.67 2.78 -16.66
C ILE A 706 -0.24 3.19 -17.04
N HIS A 707 0.38 3.95 -16.15
CA HIS A 707 1.73 4.48 -16.30
C HIS A 707 2.68 3.74 -15.37
N LYS A 708 3.80 3.26 -15.92
CA LYS A 708 4.91 2.71 -15.14
C LYS A 708 5.89 3.83 -14.81
N LEU A 709 6.18 4.00 -13.53
CA LEU A 709 7.18 4.92 -13.01
C LEU A 709 8.30 4.10 -12.38
N ARG A 710 9.54 4.53 -12.61
CA ARG A 710 10.75 3.82 -12.18
C ARG A 710 11.50 4.67 -11.16
N LEU A 711 11.11 4.54 -9.90
CA LEU A 711 11.59 5.38 -8.81
C LEU A 711 12.99 4.95 -8.39
N ILE A 712 13.89 5.91 -8.19
CA ILE A 712 15.28 5.69 -7.78
C ILE A 712 15.63 6.73 -6.71
N ASN A 713 16.23 6.32 -5.59
CA ASN A 713 16.83 7.25 -4.63
C ASN A 713 18.36 7.28 -4.78
N PRO A 714 18.93 8.29 -5.45
CA PRO A 714 20.38 8.46 -5.62
C PRO A 714 20.98 9.40 -4.56
N GLY A 715 20.24 9.70 -3.48
CA GLY A 715 20.63 10.69 -2.48
C GLY A 715 21.94 10.38 -1.77
N ALA A 716 22.53 11.37 -1.11
CA ALA A 716 23.76 11.17 -0.34
C ALA A 716 23.48 10.58 1.04
N MET A 717 22.31 10.88 1.64
CA MET A 717 21.92 10.41 2.97
C MET A 717 20.40 10.14 3.09
N GLY A 718 19.57 11.00 2.52
CA GLY A 718 18.14 11.09 2.81
C GLY A 718 17.32 9.89 2.34
N THR A 719 16.53 9.32 3.26
CA THR A 719 15.46 8.38 2.90
C THR A 719 14.22 9.14 2.42
N MET A 720 13.70 8.77 1.26
CA MET A 720 12.64 9.51 0.57
C MET A 720 11.31 8.75 0.60
N LYS A 721 10.25 9.43 1.02
CA LYS A 721 8.87 8.97 0.93
C LYS A 721 8.20 9.60 -0.30
N PHE A 722 7.65 8.79 -1.19
CA PHE A 722 7.06 9.24 -2.46
C PHE A 722 5.57 8.90 -2.58
N SER A 723 4.75 9.84 -3.07
CA SER A 723 3.34 9.61 -3.45
C SER A 723 2.91 10.48 -4.63
N ILE A 724 1.70 10.22 -5.10
CA ILE A 724 1.01 11.05 -6.09
C ILE A 724 -0.36 11.39 -5.52
N ASP A 725 -0.70 12.68 -5.52
CA ASP A 725 -1.95 13.16 -4.93
C ASP A 725 -3.17 12.49 -5.58
N GLY A 726 -4.05 11.93 -4.75
CA GLY A 726 -5.27 11.26 -5.21
C GLY A 726 -5.06 9.93 -5.93
N HIS A 727 -3.85 9.36 -5.93
CA HIS A 727 -3.52 8.11 -6.61
C HIS A 727 -2.91 7.09 -5.65
N ARG A 728 -3.16 5.81 -5.90
CA ARG A 728 -2.43 4.70 -5.26
C ARG A 728 -1.34 4.20 -6.21
N LEU A 729 -0.28 3.65 -5.62
CA LEU A 729 0.88 3.11 -6.29
C LEU A 729 0.84 1.58 -6.19
N MET A 730 0.78 0.88 -7.32
CA MET A 730 0.95 -0.58 -7.35
C MET A 730 2.43 -0.89 -7.57
N VAL A 731 3.12 -1.37 -6.54
CA VAL A 731 4.54 -1.74 -6.61
C VAL A 731 4.68 -3.10 -7.27
N ILE A 732 5.54 -3.20 -8.29
CA ILE A 732 5.74 -4.42 -9.09
C ILE A 732 7.18 -4.94 -9.05
N ALA A 733 8.16 -4.10 -8.71
CA ALA A 733 9.53 -4.54 -8.51
C ALA A 733 10.20 -3.74 -7.40
N LEU A 734 11.12 -4.41 -6.70
CA LEU A 734 12.03 -3.81 -5.73
C LEU A 734 13.44 -4.02 -6.25
N ASP A 735 14.20 -2.94 -6.39
CA ASP A 735 15.48 -2.94 -7.10
C ASP A 735 15.31 -3.59 -8.50
N MET A 736 16.19 -4.51 -8.91
CA MET A 736 16.03 -5.27 -10.17
C MET A 736 15.33 -6.63 -9.97
N VAL A 737 14.46 -6.75 -8.97
CA VAL A 737 13.74 -7.98 -8.64
C VAL A 737 12.22 -7.79 -8.74
N PRO A 738 11.55 -8.45 -9.70
CA PRO A 738 10.09 -8.50 -9.76
C PRO A 738 9.48 -9.20 -8.55
N ILE A 739 8.41 -8.62 -8.00
CA ILE A 739 7.72 -9.13 -6.80
C ILE A 739 6.25 -9.43 -7.10
N HIS A 740 5.58 -10.10 -6.16
CA HIS A 740 4.12 -10.11 -6.15
C HIS A 740 3.58 -8.68 -5.96
N PRO A 741 2.76 -8.15 -6.90
CA PRO A 741 2.33 -6.77 -6.82
C PRO A 741 1.51 -6.47 -5.56
N TYR A 742 1.73 -5.31 -4.97
CA TYR A 742 0.92 -4.79 -3.87
C TYR A 742 0.63 -3.31 -4.07
N THR A 743 -0.50 -2.84 -3.54
CA THR A 743 -0.92 -1.45 -3.73
C THR A 743 -0.82 -0.66 -2.43
N THR A 744 -0.19 0.51 -2.48
CA THR A 744 0.02 1.41 -1.35
C THR A 744 -0.28 2.87 -1.71
N ASP A 745 -0.47 3.73 -0.71
CA ASP A 745 -0.66 5.18 -0.91
C ASP A 745 0.69 5.90 -1.13
N TYR A 746 1.79 5.34 -0.62
CA TYR A 746 3.13 5.89 -0.76
C TYR A 746 4.17 4.78 -0.70
N VAL A 747 5.38 5.07 -1.17
CA VAL A 747 6.54 4.17 -1.03
C VAL A 747 7.68 4.88 -0.31
N VAL A 748 8.55 4.12 0.36
CA VAL A 748 9.75 4.63 1.05
C VAL A 748 10.98 4.01 0.38
N LEU A 749 11.87 4.85 -0.14
CA LEU A 749 13.13 4.47 -0.76
C LEU A 749 14.29 5.00 0.09
N SER A 750 15.08 4.11 0.68
CA SER A 750 16.39 4.49 1.23
C SER A 750 17.41 4.67 0.11
N VAL A 751 18.55 5.29 0.41
CA VAL A 751 19.61 5.55 -0.58
C VAL A 751 20.01 4.25 -1.31
N GLY A 752 20.08 4.31 -2.64
CA GLY A 752 20.40 3.20 -3.53
C GLY A 752 19.23 2.27 -3.88
N GLN A 753 18.08 2.41 -3.22
CA GLN A 753 16.90 1.59 -3.53
C GLN A 753 16.15 2.08 -4.77
N ARG A 754 15.55 1.13 -5.49
CA ARG A 754 14.64 1.39 -6.62
C ARG A 754 13.30 0.71 -6.41
N MET A 755 12.25 1.29 -6.99
CA MET A 755 10.92 0.67 -7.06
C MET A 755 10.26 0.97 -8.40
N ASP A 756 9.77 -0.08 -9.05
CA ASP A 756 8.87 0.09 -10.20
C ASP A 756 7.43 0.12 -9.68
N VAL A 757 6.69 1.19 -10.01
CA VAL A 757 5.30 1.36 -9.60
C VAL A 757 4.39 1.62 -10.80
N LEU A 758 3.17 1.11 -10.74
CA LEU A 758 2.12 1.36 -11.71
C LEU A 758 1.09 2.33 -11.14
N VAL A 759 0.69 3.30 -11.95
CA VAL A 759 -0.26 4.36 -11.60
C VAL A 759 -1.30 4.48 -12.70
N ARG A 760 -2.57 4.22 -12.38
CA ARG A 760 -3.67 4.47 -13.31
C ARG A 760 -4.05 5.94 -13.26
N ALA A 761 -3.97 6.63 -14.38
CA ALA A 761 -4.42 8.01 -14.54
C ALA A 761 -5.96 8.04 -14.59
N SER A 762 -6.62 7.97 -13.43
CA SER A 762 -8.07 7.74 -13.31
C SER A 762 -8.94 8.99 -13.51
N ARG A 763 -8.33 10.14 -13.78
CA ARG A 763 -8.99 11.43 -13.88
C ARG A 763 -8.90 12.02 -15.31
N GLY A 764 -9.56 13.15 -15.55
CA GLY A 764 -9.86 13.71 -16.87
C GLY A 764 -8.65 14.38 -17.56
N PRO A 765 -8.77 14.70 -18.87
CA PRO A 765 -7.65 15.18 -19.67
C PRO A 765 -7.18 16.61 -19.32
N ASP A 766 -8.02 17.38 -18.64
CA ASP A 766 -7.72 18.77 -18.24
C ASP A 766 -7.06 18.87 -16.85
N ASP A 767 -6.86 17.73 -16.18
CA ASP A 767 -6.41 17.70 -14.81
C ASP A 767 -4.88 17.79 -14.62
N ALA A 768 -4.48 18.29 -13.45
CA ALA A 768 -3.09 18.26 -12.98
C ALA A 768 -2.98 17.83 -11.50
N TYR A 769 -1.90 17.14 -11.13
CA TYR A 769 -1.61 16.70 -9.75
C TYR A 769 -0.17 16.91 -9.35
N TYR A 770 0.09 16.93 -8.05
CA TYR A 770 1.44 16.82 -7.55
C TYR A 770 1.89 15.36 -7.41
N MET A 771 3.07 15.06 -7.96
CA MET A 771 3.96 14.08 -7.33
C MET A 771 4.62 14.74 -6.15
N ARG A 772 4.76 14.01 -5.04
CA ARG A 772 5.38 14.49 -3.81
C ARG A 772 6.47 13.54 -3.38
N ALA A 773 7.60 14.12 -2.97
CA ALA A 773 8.66 13.42 -2.27
C ALA A 773 8.95 14.16 -0.96
N ALA A 774 9.13 13.43 0.13
CA ALA A 774 9.45 13.97 1.43
C ALA A 774 10.61 13.19 2.03
N GLN A 775 11.69 13.88 2.41
CA GLN A 775 12.76 13.28 3.18
C GLN A 775 12.25 12.98 4.59
N ILE A 776 12.37 11.72 5.03
CA ILE A 776 12.02 11.33 6.40
C ILE A 776 13.09 11.93 7.32
N GLY A 777 12.63 12.65 8.36
CA GLY A 777 13.51 13.28 9.33
C GLY A 777 14.24 12.27 10.23
N ILE A 778 14.71 12.72 11.39
CA ILE A 778 15.49 11.92 12.34
C ILE A 778 14.76 10.60 12.69
N PRO A 779 15.43 9.44 12.61
CA PRO A 779 16.87 9.22 12.39
C PRO A 779 17.28 8.98 10.92
N CYS A 780 16.43 9.23 9.93
CA CYS A 780 16.60 8.82 8.54
C CYS A 780 17.24 9.88 7.61
N GLY A 781 17.63 11.03 8.18
CA GLY A 781 18.29 12.14 7.49
C GLY A 781 17.85 13.51 8.04
N PHE A 782 18.56 14.55 7.63
CA PHE A 782 18.31 15.94 8.01
C PHE A 782 18.17 16.82 6.77
N SER A 783 17.16 17.68 6.75
CA SER A 783 16.93 18.61 5.64
C SER A 783 16.36 19.93 6.13
N LEU A 784 16.87 21.02 5.56
CA LEU A 784 16.30 22.37 5.74
C LEU A 784 14.99 22.54 4.96
N ASN A 785 14.85 21.85 3.82
CA ASN A 785 13.60 21.74 3.09
C ASN A 785 13.37 20.28 2.66
N PRO A 786 12.66 19.48 3.47
CA PRO A 786 12.50 18.05 3.22
C PRO A 786 11.54 17.75 2.06
N PHE A 787 10.78 18.72 1.55
CA PHE A 787 9.69 18.48 0.61
C PHE A 787 10.05 18.87 -0.83
N ALA A 788 9.76 17.97 -1.77
CA ALA A 788 9.84 18.21 -3.20
C ALA A 788 8.54 17.89 -3.90
N LYS A 789 8.26 18.66 -4.97
CA LYS A 789 7.07 18.51 -5.81
C LYS A 789 7.44 18.37 -7.28
N ALA A 790 6.60 17.67 -8.02
CA ALA A 790 6.60 17.68 -9.49
C ALA A 790 5.15 17.70 -9.97
N LEU A 791 4.93 18.22 -11.18
CA LEU A 791 3.61 18.29 -11.79
C LEU A 791 3.37 17.07 -12.68
N ILE A 792 2.23 16.43 -12.49
CA ILE A 792 1.62 15.54 -13.48
C ILE A 792 0.60 16.38 -14.24
N LEU A 793 0.74 16.41 -15.56
CA LEU A 793 -0.14 17.13 -16.47
C LEU A 793 -0.81 16.14 -17.39
N HIS A 794 -2.14 16.17 -17.44
CA HIS A 794 -2.89 15.43 -18.43
C HIS A 794 -2.92 16.18 -19.78
N GLU A 795 -3.49 15.55 -20.80
CA GLU A 795 -3.37 15.93 -22.22
C GLU A 795 -3.64 17.41 -22.53
N ASN A 796 -4.59 18.01 -21.84
CA ASN A 796 -5.05 19.39 -22.06
C ASN A 796 -4.71 20.31 -20.88
N ALA A 797 -4.09 19.80 -19.82
CA ALA A 797 -3.77 20.58 -18.64
C ALA A 797 -2.68 21.62 -18.96
N SER A 798 -2.91 22.87 -18.56
CA SER A 798 -1.94 23.95 -18.71
C SER A 798 -0.99 24.00 -17.52
N ASP A 799 0.28 24.28 -17.80
CA ASP A 799 1.32 24.56 -16.80
C ASP A 799 0.98 25.74 -15.86
N ALA A 800 -0.01 26.58 -16.23
CA ALA A 800 -0.49 27.69 -15.42
C ALA A 800 -1.47 27.28 -14.31
N ILE A 801 -2.04 26.07 -14.38
CA ILE A 801 -2.96 25.53 -13.38
C ILE A 801 -2.13 24.80 -12.32
N LEU A 802 -1.92 25.46 -11.18
CA LEU A 802 -1.35 24.78 -10.01
C LEU A 802 -2.42 23.86 -9.40
N PRO A 803 -2.11 22.57 -9.17
CA PRO A 803 -3.01 21.67 -8.46
C PRO A 803 -3.38 22.20 -7.07
N ASP A 804 -4.58 21.86 -6.61
CA ASP A 804 -5.07 22.25 -5.28
C ASP A 804 -4.15 21.72 -4.16
N GLU A 805 -3.60 22.64 -3.36
CA GLU A 805 -2.73 22.32 -2.21
C GLU A 805 -3.51 21.74 -1.02
N SER A 806 -4.85 21.79 -1.02
CA SER A 806 -5.71 21.33 0.08
C SER A 806 -5.88 19.81 0.14
N HIS A 807 -5.44 19.06 -0.89
CA HIS A 807 -5.44 17.60 -0.83
C HIS A 807 -4.55 17.14 0.31
N PRO A 808 -5.08 16.32 1.25
CA PRO A 808 -4.42 16.09 2.52
C PRO A 808 -3.04 15.47 2.29
N HIS A 809 -2.03 16.18 2.80
CA HIS A 809 -0.70 15.64 3.02
C HIS A 809 -0.79 14.45 3.99
N LYS A 810 -1.14 13.25 3.50
CA LYS A 810 -0.83 12.00 4.23
C LYS A 810 0.69 11.84 4.48
N MET A 811 1.49 12.72 3.88
CA MET A 811 2.93 12.87 4.02
C MET A 811 3.40 13.58 5.29
N ALA A 812 2.53 14.32 6.01
CA ALA A 812 2.94 15.24 7.08
C ALA A 812 2.46 14.85 8.49
N GLY A 813 2.12 13.58 8.71
CA GLY A 813 1.95 13.05 10.07
C GLY A 813 3.28 12.52 10.59
N ASN A 814 3.70 12.96 11.78
CA ASN A 814 4.76 12.35 12.61
C ASN A 814 4.48 10.87 12.99
N GLU A 815 3.53 10.21 12.33
CA GLU A 815 2.98 8.92 12.74
C GLU A 815 3.75 7.73 12.17
N ASP A 816 4.53 7.91 11.10
CA ASP A 816 5.38 6.86 10.51
C ASP A 816 6.79 7.40 10.21
N LEU A 817 7.61 7.50 11.27
CA LEU A 817 9.02 7.91 11.25
C LEU A 817 9.97 6.73 10.92
N THR A 818 9.45 5.65 10.33
CA THR A 818 10.25 4.46 10.07
C THR A 818 11.15 4.70 8.85
N CYS A 819 12.47 4.58 9.05
CA CYS A 819 13.48 4.64 7.97
C CYS A 819 13.48 3.40 7.06
N ILE A 820 12.52 2.51 7.30
CA ILE A 820 12.30 1.24 6.63
C ILE A 820 10.85 1.30 6.22
N SER A 821 10.53 0.91 4.98
CA SER A 821 9.14 0.83 4.57
C SER A 821 8.36 -0.12 5.50
N ALA A 822 7.64 0.39 6.49
CA ALA A 822 6.72 -0.38 7.33
C ALA A 822 5.64 -1.11 6.51
N GLN A 823 5.51 -0.74 5.23
CA GLN A 823 4.63 -1.31 4.21
C GLN A 823 5.32 -2.28 3.24
N GLN A 824 6.59 -2.63 3.45
CA GLN A 824 7.21 -3.78 2.79
C GLN A 824 7.06 -4.98 3.74
N PRO A 825 5.93 -5.70 3.75
CA PRO A 825 5.82 -6.83 4.64
C PRO A 825 6.84 -7.87 4.16
N LEU A 826 7.81 -8.20 5.02
CA LEU A 826 8.79 -9.27 4.80
C LEU A 826 8.12 -10.63 4.52
N VAL A 827 6.81 -10.71 4.78
CA VAL A 827 5.88 -11.80 4.44
C VAL A 827 4.94 -11.32 3.34
N GLY A 828 4.86 -12.03 2.21
CA GLY A 828 3.90 -11.75 1.12
C GLY A 828 4.38 -10.82 -0.01
N THR A 829 5.53 -10.14 0.14
CA THR A 829 6.21 -9.39 -0.95
C THR A 829 7.39 -10.13 -1.58
N GLY A 830 7.44 -11.45 -1.40
CA GLY A 830 8.53 -12.26 -1.95
C GLY A 830 8.64 -12.15 -3.48
N PRO A 831 9.82 -12.40 -4.06
CA PRO A 831 10.01 -12.46 -5.51
C PRO A 831 9.04 -13.43 -6.19
N LEU A 832 8.67 -13.17 -7.45
CA LEU A 832 7.80 -14.09 -8.21
C LEU A 832 8.48 -15.45 -8.52
N ASP A 833 9.81 -15.52 -8.41
CA ASP A 833 10.61 -16.74 -8.38
C ASP A 833 11.03 -17.02 -6.94
N SER A 834 10.22 -17.82 -6.26
CA SER A 834 10.57 -18.27 -4.92
C SER A 834 11.87 -19.07 -4.95
N ARG A 835 12.78 -18.72 -4.04
CA ARG A 835 13.98 -19.50 -3.77
C ARG A 835 13.88 -20.07 -2.37
N GLN A 836 13.98 -21.39 -2.26
CA GLN A 836 14.12 -22.01 -0.95
C GLN A 836 15.44 -21.60 -0.31
N ILE A 837 15.40 -21.27 0.97
CA ILE A 837 16.60 -20.98 1.73
C ILE A 837 17.34 -22.29 1.99
N SER A 838 18.49 -22.46 1.34
CA SER A 838 19.44 -23.53 1.68
C SER A 838 20.21 -23.20 2.96
N LYS A 839 20.65 -24.22 3.69
CA LYS A 839 21.57 -24.06 4.83
C LYS A 839 22.86 -23.36 4.38
N PRO A 840 23.37 -22.35 5.12
CA PRO A 840 24.61 -21.69 4.76
C PRO A 840 25.81 -22.63 4.94
N HIS A 841 26.78 -22.53 4.03
CA HIS A 841 28.07 -23.22 4.18
C HIS A 841 28.98 -22.47 5.13
N ILE A 842 28.87 -21.14 5.15
CA ILE A 842 29.60 -20.26 6.05
C ILE A 842 28.69 -19.13 6.54
N THR A 843 28.87 -18.73 7.79
CA THR A 843 28.24 -17.56 8.39
C THR A 843 29.32 -16.56 8.79
N LYS A 844 29.19 -15.31 8.36
CA LYS A 844 30.02 -14.19 8.80
C LYS A 844 29.21 -13.29 9.73
N ARG A 845 29.85 -12.82 10.79
CA ARG A 845 29.27 -11.87 11.75
C ARG A 845 30.05 -10.57 11.65
N PHE A 846 29.33 -9.47 11.50
CA PHE A 846 29.86 -8.12 11.41
C PHE A 846 29.22 -7.29 12.53
N LEU A 847 30.07 -6.68 13.35
CA LEU A 847 29.65 -5.66 14.29
C LEU A 847 30.08 -4.31 13.73
N VAL A 848 29.13 -3.40 13.61
CA VAL A 848 29.35 -2.02 13.16
C VAL A 848 29.37 -1.11 14.37
N THR A 849 30.45 -0.33 14.49
CA THR A 849 30.61 0.69 15.52
C THR A 849 30.93 2.04 14.87
N SER A 850 30.51 3.12 15.53
CA SER A 850 31.00 4.48 15.26
C SER A 850 31.99 4.83 16.37
N GLN A 851 33.19 5.25 15.99
CA GLN A 851 34.27 5.52 16.95
C GLN A 851 34.98 6.83 16.63
N ILE A 852 35.39 7.54 17.67
CA ILE A 852 36.31 8.67 17.57
C ILE A 852 37.70 8.13 17.86
N ASN A 853 38.62 8.25 16.91
CA ASN A 853 39.98 7.76 17.07
C ASN A 853 40.81 8.66 18.02
N ALA A 854 42.03 8.25 18.33
CA ALA A 854 42.90 8.97 19.26
C ALA A 854 43.25 10.41 18.79
N THR A 855 43.12 10.70 17.49
CA THR A 855 43.35 12.03 16.91
C THR A 855 42.09 12.88 16.81
N GLY A 856 40.94 12.38 17.28
CA GLY A 856 39.68 13.13 17.34
C GLY A 856 38.79 13.02 16.11
N HIS A 857 39.11 12.14 15.15
CA HIS A 857 38.32 11.95 13.93
C HIS A 857 37.31 10.82 14.10
N GLN A 858 36.08 11.05 13.63
CA GLN A 858 35.05 10.01 13.58
C GLN A 858 35.35 9.00 12.46
N ASN A 859 35.08 7.73 12.70
CA ASN A 859 35.13 6.66 11.69
C ASN A 859 34.06 5.61 12.00
N TYR A 860 33.65 4.87 10.96
CA TYR A 860 32.91 3.62 11.11
C TYR A 860 33.86 2.44 11.00
N ALA A 861 33.69 1.47 11.89
CA ALA A 861 34.47 0.25 11.87
C ALA A 861 33.57 -0.96 11.71
N VAL A 862 34.01 -1.92 10.90
CA VAL A 862 33.40 -3.25 10.78
C VAL A 862 34.33 -4.25 11.45
N ASN A 863 33.85 -4.89 12.52
CA ASN A 863 34.67 -5.76 13.38
C ASN A 863 35.94 -5.05 13.91
N GLY A 864 35.84 -3.75 14.22
CA GLY A 864 36.94 -2.95 14.75
C GLY A 864 37.94 -2.44 13.71
N SER A 865 37.74 -2.74 12.43
CA SER A 865 38.60 -2.27 11.34
C SER A 865 37.91 -1.22 10.48
N VAL A 866 38.63 -0.13 10.20
CA VAL A 866 38.18 0.99 9.36
C VAL A 866 38.72 0.78 7.95
N PHE A 867 37.84 0.85 6.95
CA PHE A 867 38.27 0.68 5.57
C PHE A 867 39.07 1.90 5.07
N HIS A 868 40.09 1.64 4.25
CA HIS A 868 40.78 2.65 3.47
C HIS A 868 41.32 2.02 2.18
N ALA A 869 40.93 2.57 1.04
CA ALA A 869 41.39 2.12 -0.26
C ALA A 869 42.87 2.48 -0.49
N ASN A 870 43.45 1.92 -1.55
CA ASN A 870 44.72 2.39 -2.06
C ASN A 870 44.62 2.49 -3.58
N TYR A 871 44.47 3.72 -4.09
CA TYR A 871 44.24 3.96 -5.51
C TYR A 871 45.35 3.44 -6.44
N ASN A 872 46.57 3.25 -5.94
CA ASN A 872 47.69 2.71 -6.73
C ASN A 872 47.75 1.17 -6.72
N HIS A 873 47.09 0.52 -5.77
CA HIS A 873 47.21 -0.92 -5.51
C HIS A 873 45.84 -1.59 -5.36
N PRO A 874 45.09 -1.78 -6.48
CA PRO A 874 43.77 -2.36 -6.40
C PRO A 874 43.81 -3.82 -5.92
N LEU A 875 42.99 -4.12 -4.91
CA LEU A 875 42.89 -5.43 -4.28
C LEU A 875 42.71 -6.58 -5.28
N LEU A 876 41.95 -6.39 -6.35
CA LEU A 876 41.73 -7.40 -7.38
C LEU A 876 43.02 -7.82 -8.11
N LEU A 877 43.97 -6.91 -8.31
CA LEU A 877 45.29 -7.24 -8.86
C LEU A 877 46.13 -8.06 -7.87
N GLN A 878 46.04 -7.75 -6.58
CA GLN A 878 46.73 -8.50 -5.53
C GLN A 878 46.23 -9.96 -5.49
N VAL A 879 44.90 -10.15 -5.42
CA VAL A 879 44.26 -11.47 -5.46
C VAL A 879 44.63 -12.21 -6.75
N HIS A 880 44.63 -11.52 -7.90
CA HIS A 880 44.99 -12.12 -9.18
C HIS A 880 46.44 -12.65 -9.22
N ARG A 881 47.37 -12.02 -8.50
CA ARG A 881 48.76 -12.50 -8.37
C ARG A 881 48.90 -13.70 -7.42
N GLY A 882 47.81 -14.07 -6.75
CA GLY A 882 47.80 -15.13 -5.74
C GLY A 882 48.28 -14.69 -4.36
N ASP A 883 48.38 -13.38 -4.15
CA ASP A 883 48.68 -12.79 -2.85
C ASP A 883 47.36 -12.57 -2.10
N LEU A 884 47.24 -13.25 -0.95
CA LEU A 884 46.05 -13.26 -0.10
C LEU A 884 46.35 -12.74 1.31
N ASP A 885 47.52 -12.14 1.51
CA ASP A 885 47.89 -11.46 2.75
C ASP A 885 47.51 -9.98 2.63
N PHE A 886 46.42 -9.61 3.28
CA PHE A 886 45.81 -8.28 3.09
C PHE A 886 46.10 -7.38 4.27
N GLU A 887 46.41 -6.11 3.97
CA GLU A 887 46.44 -5.07 4.99
C GLU A 887 45.09 -5.01 5.71
N PRO A 888 45.06 -4.90 7.05
CA PRO A 888 43.81 -4.89 7.81
C PRO A 888 42.83 -3.81 7.33
N SER A 889 43.32 -2.63 6.93
CA SER A 889 42.51 -1.52 6.42
C SER A 889 41.77 -1.82 5.11
N LEU A 890 42.10 -2.90 4.40
CA LEU A 890 41.34 -3.32 3.22
C LEU A 890 40.06 -4.10 3.58
N ASN A 891 39.82 -4.39 4.87
CA ASN A 891 38.64 -5.08 5.39
C ASN A 891 38.24 -6.32 4.57
N VAL A 892 39.19 -7.21 4.27
CA VAL A 892 38.92 -8.36 3.39
C VAL A 892 38.42 -9.56 4.18
N HIS A 893 37.22 -10.03 3.84
CA HIS A 893 36.67 -11.30 4.31
C HIS A 893 36.72 -12.34 3.20
N ASN A 894 37.74 -13.19 3.24
CA ASN A 894 37.86 -14.32 2.33
C ASN A 894 36.80 -15.39 2.64
N LEU A 895 35.92 -15.65 1.66
CA LEU A 895 34.82 -16.62 1.74
C LEU A 895 35.19 -17.95 1.08
N GLY A 896 36.38 -18.07 0.49
CA GLY A 896 36.86 -19.30 -0.15
C GLY A 896 35.95 -19.77 -1.28
N ASN A 897 35.61 -21.05 -1.29
CA ASN A 897 34.74 -21.67 -2.31
C ASN A 897 33.33 -22.00 -1.79
N ASN A 898 32.91 -21.38 -0.68
CA ASN A 898 31.60 -21.61 -0.09
C ASN A 898 30.49 -21.15 -1.04
N LYS A 899 29.49 -22.01 -1.29
CA LYS A 899 28.42 -21.69 -2.25
C LYS A 899 27.33 -20.79 -1.67
N VAL A 900 27.03 -20.93 -0.38
CA VAL A 900 25.96 -20.21 0.29
C VAL A 900 26.55 -19.52 1.50
N VAL A 901 26.45 -18.20 1.54
CA VAL A 901 27.05 -17.34 2.55
C VAL A 901 25.94 -16.63 3.29
N ARG A 902 25.93 -16.75 4.62
CA ARG A 902 25.08 -15.94 5.49
C ARG A 902 25.91 -14.84 6.12
N VAL A 903 25.38 -13.62 6.11
CA VAL A 903 25.96 -12.48 6.82
C VAL A 903 24.97 -12.03 7.87
N ILE A 904 25.44 -11.90 9.10
CA ILE A 904 24.71 -11.31 10.21
C ILE A 904 25.45 -10.03 10.55
N ILE A 905 24.84 -8.90 10.26
CA ILE A 905 25.38 -7.59 10.59
C ILE A 905 24.57 -6.99 11.74
N GLU A 906 25.24 -6.54 12.78
CA GLU A 906 24.67 -5.88 13.96
C GLU A 906 25.27 -4.48 14.07
N SER A 907 24.47 -3.52 14.51
CA SER A 907 24.88 -2.11 14.64
C SER A 907 24.76 -1.62 16.07
N GLU A 908 25.80 -0.94 16.55
CA GLU A 908 25.78 -0.17 17.80
C GLU A 908 25.50 1.33 17.56
N THR A 909 25.21 1.72 16.33
CA THR A 909 25.04 3.13 15.94
C THR A 909 23.58 3.58 16.07
N GLU A 910 23.36 4.88 16.33
CA GLU A 910 22.04 5.48 16.53
C GLU A 910 21.21 5.72 15.24
N GLY A 911 21.82 5.56 14.06
CA GLY A 911 21.17 5.76 12.76
C GLY A 911 20.98 4.47 11.94
N PRO A 912 20.04 4.47 10.97
CA PRO A 912 19.87 3.38 10.01
C PRO A 912 20.97 3.41 8.95
N HIS A 913 21.27 2.26 8.35
CA HIS A 913 22.25 2.16 7.26
C HIS A 913 21.67 1.39 6.08
N PRO A 914 21.49 1.99 4.89
CA PRO A 914 21.15 1.25 3.69
C PRO A 914 22.36 0.41 3.26
N MET A 915 22.37 -0.88 3.57
CA MET A 915 23.46 -1.79 3.26
C MET A 915 23.33 -2.29 1.83
N HIS A 916 24.35 -2.03 1.01
CA HIS A 916 24.45 -2.46 -0.37
C HIS A 916 25.48 -3.59 -0.53
N LEU A 917 25.13 -4.63 -1.28
CA LEU A 917 26.06 -5.70 -1.69
C LEU A 917 26.25 -5.67 -3.20
N HIS A 918 27.50 -5.53 -3.63
CA HIS A 918 27.87 -5.65 -5.04
C HIS A 918 27.87 -7.11 -5.49
N GLY A 919 27.66 -7.34 -6.79
CA GLY A 919 27.86 -8.65 -7.40
C GLY A 919 26.77 -9.69 -7.14
N HIS A 920 25.81 -9.42 -6.24
CA HIS A 920 24.81 -10.38 -5.78
C HIS A 920 23.49 -9.70 -5.38
N ASP A 921 22.39 -10.44 -5.44
CA ASP A 921 21.19 -10.10 -4.67
C ASP A 921 21.33 -10.64 -3.25
N ILE A 922 20.82 -9.89 -2.27
CA ILE A 922 20.65 -10.30 -0.88
C ILE A 922 19.26 -10.90 -0.65
N LEU A 923 19.20 -12.10 -0.05
CA LEU A 923 18.00 -12.64 0.56
C LEU A 923 17.91 -12.09 1.98
N VAL A 924 16.91 -11.26 2.26
CA VAL A 924 16.71 -10.65 3.60
C VAL A 924 15.97 -11.65 4.47
N LEU A 925 16.66 -12.19 5.46
CA LEU A 925 16.15 -13.25 6.34
C LEU A 925 15.60 -12.68 7.65
N ALA A 926 16.21 -11.63 8.18
CA ALA A 926 15.73 -10.91 9.35
C ALA A 926 16.25 -9.47 9.33
N ALA A 927 15.45 -8.53 9.82
CA ALA A 927 15.89 -7.17 10.12
C ALA A 927 15.05 -6.64 11.29
N GLY A 928 15.70 -6.08 12.30
CA GLY A 928 15.00 -5.62 13.50
C GLY A 928 15.89 -4.90 14.49
N SER A 929 15.30 -4.44 15.59
CA SER A 929 16.03 -3.80 16.69
C SER A 929 16.76 -4.81 17.56
N GLY A 930 17.86 -4.39 18.19
CA GLY A 930 18.68 -5.22 19.04
C GLY A 930 19.43 -6.32 18.27
N LYS A 931 20.08 -7.21 19.03
CA LYS A 931 20.79 -8.37 18.49
C LYS A 931 19.82 -9.37 17.89
N TRP A 932 20.30 -10.13 16.90
CA TRP A 932 19.48 -11.15 16.27
C TRP A 932 19.22 -12.33 17.24
N ASP A 933 17.96 -12.71 17.39
CA ASP A 933 17.48 -13.77 18.29
C ASP A 933 17.58 -15.19 17.70
N GLY A 934 17.99 -15.30 16.43
CA GLY A 934 18.09 -16.56 15.70
C GLY A 934 16.87 -16.88 14.82
N MET A 935 15.81 -16.06 14.84
CA MET A 935 14.59 -16.28 14.06
C MET A 935 14.63 -15.60 12.68
N THR A 936 14.06 -16.25 11.68
CA THR A 936 13.95 -15.75 10.30
C THR A 936 12.49 -15.38 10.00
N LEU A 937 12.27 -14.31 9.23
CA LEU A 937 10.94 -13.69 9.07
C LEU A 937 10.11 -14.31 7.92
N ASN A 938 10.71 -15.12 7.03
CA ASN A 938 10.02 -15.81 5.93
C ASN A 938 10.96 -16.80 5.20
N GLU A 939 10.97 -18.08 5.59
CA GLU A 939 11.90 -19.06 4.98
C GLU A 939 11.48 -19.61 3.61
N GLY A 940 10.20 -19.44 3.25
CA GLY A 940 9.64 -19.97 2.01
C GLY A 940 9.92 -19.11 0.78
N ASN A 941 9.90 -17.78 0.94
CA ASN A 941 10.14 -16.82 -0.13
C ASN A 941 10.60 -15.46 0.44
N PRO A 942 11.83 -15.36 0.97
CA PRO A 942 12.32 -14.12 1.57
C PRO A 942 12.42 -13.00 0.54
N LEU A 943 12.33 -11.76 1.01
CA LEU A 943 12.58 -10.57 0.20
C LEU A 943 13.97 -10.69 -0.44
N ARG A 944 14.06 -10.40 -1.74
CA ARG A 944 15.33 -10.42 -2.50
C ARG A 944 15.52 -9.10 -3.23
N ARG A 945 16.68 -8.48 -3.04
CA ARG A 945 17.05 -7.17 -3.60
C ARG A 945 18.55 -6.92 -3.47
N ASP A 946 19.09 -5.74 -3.73
CA ASP A 946 20.54 -5.46 -3.59
C ASP A 946 20.88 -4.39 -2.52
N VAL A 947 19.89 -3.63 -2.05
CA VAL A 947 20.05 -2.70 -0.91
C VAL A 947 18.98 -2.93 0.16
N HIS A 948 19.35 -3.15 1.41
CA HIS A 948 18.40 -3.21 2.51
C HIS A 948 18.90 -2.50 3.78
N VAL A 949 17.97 -1.98 4.57
CA VAL A 949 18.29 -1.16 5.73
C VAL A 949 18.70 -2.05 6.91
N LEU A 950 19.88 -1.78 7.46
CA LEU A 950 20.29 -2.16 8.80
C LEU A 950 19.67 -1.15 9.79
N PRO A 951 18.73 -1.58 10.66
CA PRO A 951 18.05 -0.66 11.58
C PRO A 951 19.00 -0.06 12.63
N PRO A 952 18.66 1.11 13.21
CA PRO A 952 19.39 1.71 14.33
C PRO A 952 19.50 0.74 15.51
N GLY A 953 20.70 0.61 16.09
CA GLY A 953 20.94 -0.29 17.23
C GLY A 953 20.49 -1.74 16.98
N GLY A 954 20.39 -2.15 15.71
CA GLY A 954 19.67 -3.33 15.27
C GLY A 954 20.53 -4.37 14.57
N HIS A 955 19.86 -5.25 13.84
CA HIS A 955 20.50 -6.29 13.04
C HIS A 955 19.87 -6.38 11.64
N LEU A 956 20.66 -6.87 10.70
CA LEU A 956 20.25 -7.36 9.39
C LEU A 956 20.91 -8.72 9.16
N VAL A 957 20.09 -9.72 8.85
CA VAL A 957 20.54 -11.07 8.49
C VAL A 957 20.22 -11.27 7.02
N LEU A 958 21.26 -11.45 6.23
CA LEU A 958 21.15 -11.67 4.80
C LEU A 958 21.86 -12.94 4.37
N GLN A 959 21.44 -13.50 3.25
CA GLN A 959 22.06 -14.66 2.64
C GLN A 959 22.16 -14.48 1.13
N PHE A 960 23.25 -14.93 0.54
CA PHE A 960 23.43 -14.91 -0.91
C PHE A 960 24.15 -16.18 -1.39
N GLU A 961 23.99 -16.47 -2.68
CA GLU A 961 24.72 -17.52 -3.37
C GLU A 961 26.02 -16.94 -3.91
N SER A 962 27.16 -17.40 -3.41
CA SER A 962 28.48 -17.01 -3.92
C SER A 962 28.76 -17.78 -5.22
N ASP A 963 28.04 -17.49 -6.29
CA ASP A 963 28.21 -18.12 -7.61
C ASP A 963 29.09 -17.28 -8.56
N ASN A 964 29.52 -16.11 -8.12
CA ASN A 964 30.21 -15.10 -8.91
C ASN A 964 31.61 -14.78 -8.33
N PRO A 965 32.70 -15.30 -8.92
CA PRO A 965 34.06 -15.07 -8.43
C PRO A 965 34.51 -13.62 -8.56
N GLY A 966 34.90 -13.01 -7.45
CA GLY A 966 35.34 -11.61 -7.43
C GLY A 966 35.62 -11.10 -6.02
N VAL A 967 35.97 -9.81 -5.96
CA VAL A 967 36.05 -9.01 -4.73
C VAL A 967 34.85 -8.09 -4.76
N TRP A 968 33.91 -8.27 -3.83
CA TRP A 968 32.63 -7.57 -3.84
C TRP A 968 32.50 -6.65 -2.64
N ALA A 969 32.20 -5.37 -2.89
CA ALA A 969 31.94 -4.40 -1.85
C ALA A 969 30.65 -4.75 -1.08
N PHE A 970 30.69 -4.60 0.25
CA PHE A 970 29.53 -4.60 1.13
C PHE A 970 29.63 -3.40 2.07
N HIS A 971 28.78 -2.40 1.87
CA HIS A 971 28.97 -1.09 2.52
C HIS A 971 27.64 -0.37 2.80
N CYS A 972 27.71 0.66 3.65
CA CYS A 972 26.61 1.60 3.81
C CYS A 972 26.55 2.53 2.59
N HIS A 973 25.36 2.74 2.03
CA HIS A 973 25.16 3.57 0.85
C HIS A 973 24.94 5.06 1.18
N ILE A 974 25.04 5.46 2.46
CA ILE A 974 25.14 6.88 2.81
C ILE A 974 26.56 7.33 2.45
N ALA A 975 26.71 8.22 1.47
CA ALA A 975 28.01 8.73 0.98
C ALA A 975 28.92 9.16 2.13
N TRP A 976 28.34 9.84 3.13
CA TRP A 976 29.06 10.33 4.30
C TRP A 976 29.57 9.20 5.19
N HIS A 977 28.80 8.13 5.39
CA HIS A 977 29.24 6.99 6.19
C HIS A 977 30.25 6.12 5.43
N LEU A 978 30.08 6.03 4.10
CA LEU A 978 31.04 5.39 3.22
C LEU A 978 32.39 6.08 3.35
N SER A 979 32.49 7.39 3.07
CA SER A 979 33.72 8.19 3.25
C SER A 979 34.39 8.03 4.63
N LEU A 980 33.62 7.73 5.68
CA LEU A 980 34.13 7.49 7.04
C LEU A 980 34.55 6.02 7.32
N GLY A 981 34.63 5.19 6.28
CA GLY A 981 35.15 3.82 6.31
C GLY A 981 34.11 2.72 6.57
N PHE A 982 32.81 2.99 6.43
CA PHE A 982 31.76 1.96 6.60
C PHE A 982 31.68 1.04 5.37
N TYR A 983 32.72 0.23 5.20
CA TYR A 983 32.91 -0.62 4.04
C TYR A 983 33.62 -1.92 4.42
N THR A 984 33.29 -3.01 3.73
CA THR A 984 34.03 -4.27 3.78
C THR A 984 34.05 -5.02 2.45
N ASN A 985 35.09 -5.82 2.20
CA ASN A 985 35.29 -6.59 0.98
C ASN A 985 34.96 -8.08 1.19
N LEU A 986 34.06 -8.63 0.38
CA LEU A 986 33.75 -10.06 0.34
C LEU A 986 34.48 -10.73 -0.83
N LEU A 987 35.55 -11.47 -0.53
CA LEU A 987 36.32 -12.20 -1.55
C LEU A 987 35.75 -13.60 -1.77
N THR A 988 35.31 -13.87 -2.99
CA THR A 988 34.68 -15.13 -3.41
C THR A 988 35.54 -15.84 -4.46
N HIS A 989 35.74 -17.14 -4.29
CA HIS A 989 36.47 -18.00 -5.23
C HIS A 989 37.84 -17.43 -5.70
N PRO A 990 38.79 -17.14 -4.78
CA PRO A 990 40.06 -16.49 -5.11
C PRO A 990 40.86 -17.23 -6.19
N GLU A 991 40.82 -18.56 -6.19
CA GLU A 991 41.48 -19.39 -7.21
C GLU A 991 40.92 -19.20 -8.62
N LYS A 992 39.63 -18.88 -8.75
CA LYS A 992 39.03 -18.54 -10.06
C LYS A 992 39.43 -17.13 -10.48
N VAL A 993 39.51 -16.18 -9.54
CA VAL A 993 40.00 -14.81 -9.79
C VAL A 993 41.44 -14.83 -10.31
N ARG A 994 42.33 -15.61 -9.66
CA ARG A 994 43.72 -15.83 -10.09
C ARG A 994 43.86 -16.30 -11.53
N LYS A 995 42.90 -17.07 -12.04
CA LYS A 995 42.94 -17.64 -13.40
C LYS A 995 42.36 -16.72 -14.48
N ARG A 996 41.75 -15.59 -14.14
CA ARG A 996 41.16 -14.64 -15.11
C ARG A 996 42.25 -13.80 -15.78
N LYS A 997 42.56 -14.11 -17.04
CA LYS A 997 43.60 -13.42 -17.83
C LYS A 997 43.24 -11.97 -18.14
N GLU A 998 41.95 -11.66 -18.17
CA GLU A 998 41.41 -10.34 -18.45
C GLU A 998 41.85 -9.31 -17.41
N ILE A 999 41.97 -9.71 -16.14
CA ILE A 999 42.43 -8.84 -15.04
C ILE A 999 43.83 -8.31 -15.34
N ALA A 1000 44.79 -9.19 -15.67
CA ALA A 1000 46.16 -8.80 -16.03
C ALA A 1000 46.25 -7.98 -17.33
N ARG A 1001 45.25 -8.09 -18.22
CA ARG A 1001 45.25 -7.37 -19.52
C ARG A 1001 44.64 -5.98 -19.42
N ILE A 1002 43.57 -5.82 -18.64
CA ILE A 1002 42.73 -4.62 -18.61
C ILE A 1002 43.20 -3.67 -17.50
N ILE A 1003 43.21 -4.13 -16.26
CA ILE A 1003 43.39 -3.25 -15.08
C ILE A 1003 44.76 -2.57 -15.03
N PRO A 1004 45.90 -3.21 -15.36
CA PRO A 1004 47.19 -2.54 -15.33
C PRO A 1004 47.32 -1.34 -16.28
N LYS A 1005 46.47 -1.21 -17.31
CA LYS A 1005 46.49 -0.04 -18.20
C LYS A 1005 46.02 1.20 -17.48
N THR A 1006 44.85 1.13 -16.84
CA THR A 1006 44.29 2.23 -16.04
C THR A 1006 45.22 2.58 -14.87
N CYS A 1007 45.78 1.56 -14.21
CA CYS A 1007 46.70 1.79 -13.09
C CYS A 1007 48.02 2.46 -13.48
N ARG A 1008 48.57 2.19 -14.67
CA ARG A 1008 49.75 2.94 -15.15
C ARG A 1008 49.45 4.40 -15.41
N ALA A 1009 48.30 4.71 -16.00
CA ALA A 1009 47.88 6.09 -16.22
C ALA A 1009 47.69 6.84 -14.90
N TRP A 1010 47.08 6.18 -13.91
CA TRP A 1010 46.94 6.73 -12.55
C TRP A 1010 48.28 6.93 -11.84
N ASP A 1011 49.17 5.93 -11.85
CA ASP A 1011 50.51 6.01 -11.25
C ASP A 1011 51.38 7.09 -11.91
N GLU A 1012 51.25 7.32 -13.21
CA GLU A 1012 51.93 8.40 -13.91
C GLU A 1012 51.41 9.78 -13.48
N TRP A 1013 50.09 9.93 -13.36
CA TRP A 1013 49.47 11.17 -12.92
C TRP A 1013 49.78 11.50 -11.45
N SER A 1014 49.61 10.53 -10.55
CA SER A 1014 49.75 10.70 -9.10
C SER A 1014 51.21 10.95 -8.63
N LYS A 1015 52.21 10.66 -9.46
CA LYS A 1015 53.62 11.01 -9.18
C LYS A 1015 53.91 12.51 -9.16
N SER A 1016 53.11 13.29 -9.89
CA SER A 1016 53.33 14.73 -10.07
C SER A 1016 52.19 15.59 -9.52
N HIS A 1017 51.09 14.99 -9.07
CA HIS A 1017 49.91 15.66 -8.54
C HIS A 1017 49.59 15.16 -7.14
N LEU A 1018 49.17 16.07 -6.26
CA LEU A 1018 48.69 15.68 -4.94
C LEU A 1018 47.33 15.00 -5.07
N VAL A 1019 47.25 13.73 -4.68
CA VAL A 1019 45.98 13.00 -4.59
C VAL A 1019 45.28 13.42 -3.31
N ALA A 1020 44.12 14.06 -3.43
CA ALA A 1020 43.30 14.49 -2.30
C ALA A 1020 42.41 13.36 -1.75
N GLU A 1021 43.02 12.21 -1.43
CA GLU A 1021 42.39 11.08 -0.74
C GLU A 1021 42.34 11.39 0.76
N ILE A 1022 41.28 12.08 1.17
CA ILE A 1022 41.07 12.55 2.57
C ILE A 1022 40.15 11.64 3.37
N ASP A 1023 39.49 10.70 2.69
CA ASP A 1023 38.48 9.78 3.19
C ASP A 1023 38.88 8.33 2.86
N ASP A 1024 37.95 7.39 2.97
CA ASP A 1024 38.22 5.97 2.71
C ASP A 1024 38.47 5.62 1.23
N GLY A 1025 38.27 6.57 0.32
CA GLY A 1025 38.57 6.48 -1.10
C GLY A 1025 37.44 5.93 -1.98
N VAL A 1026 36.20 5.79 -1.49
CA VAL A 1026 35.10 5.17 -2.25
C VAL A 1026 33.78 5.91 -2.23
#